data_AF-A0A6C2UJH8-F1
#
_entry.id   AF-A0A6C2UJH8-F1
#
_cell.length_a   1.000
_cell.length_b   1.000
_cell.length_c   1.000
_cell.angle_alpha   90.00
_cell.angle_beta   90.00
_cell.angle_gamma   90.00
#
_symmetry.space_group_name_H-M   'P 1'
#
loop_
_entity.id
_entity.type
_entity.pdbx_description
1 polymer ?
#
loop_
_entity_poly.entity_id
_entity_poly.type
_entity_poly.pdbx_seq_one_letter_code
_entity_poly.pdbx_strand_id
1 'polypeptide(L)'
;MKLLKTGWIALGLCVATMVHSQNFSTAGNGIRNVVAADIKGTSILYISEIDGAVSCYTVDGKKLWRNPTQTPAVMFEVLAFDVDGDGREDLLAASGDGHIYCWNANGSLRWKFNPGYKVRFSEVAALRAGNKVQIFAGGNDFKLYELDADGKLVSETKIEGVVRKIEAGDFLKKDDPSVFLMTYSHDKFRWEFMGLLDPKSKKVQSEFNYKKASSKIWGKFMVNDLSVADIDEDGRDDLLFFGHNEPAVFVGMNGDFEQIAHFAGSTKHKQRYAHGIGTCLLPVRKEVVMQYGGMLYVCDLKGKLLQTSGEKYGAIIYNDLTVDPESGQLFGGGQIGGGNGVYRYALNQSDWWKKEHALTGRMVEVEQNLDMLYRQALKFTPPDYQKPAKKEWVMITGIDELPAVGKLKGADIQFVQQISMQENTDRTELVKAVGEEALKRDKRMRYDKTQEEIVALAREREKNGEPFVAWAGHGNDPFITQIDTMEKVLEAAPNTCYGFIYAEMHDIHDPRVHHFINEYVPRLAKACRKNGRAKLYFRYKNVFWAASSHQEPWKDMFFSGKYSDVLVPSAEDTNSRTQDINFAGRVGMLAGGYVNDFATRLVDDNPTSWRPLSPGGQRSVSPYLRNGALLAAYGARYGILFNVGYLDDPGMNILFALMKSGALPLVEKEDILSISSWHLIQDADEELIHTIDDGHNMNTYSPENEDAVLSVAQVAWCGASLPDYDYSKQALGVQYRWLNFLPEMPNGMVPMAPIEYAPQLIEKGVPFTVSDCKVGYVDGQPVPAAEFGSSIGNAAKTGAKKMPVVVAGASWSAIRLDANHSRVVLIDPGYIDPQERAATIRFQGRTPVSVVDILSGEKLPISGSSVELTVPAGSMRFIDLSY
;
A
#
# COMPACT_ATOMS: atom_id res chain seq x y z
N MET A 1 -25.58 22.45 79.78
CA MET A 1 -26.84 21.82 80.24
C MET A 1 -27.81 21.91 79.06
N LYS A 2 -28.27 20.91 78.31
CA LYS A 2 -28.48 19.45 78.41
C LYS A 2 -28.32 18.88 76.96
N LEU A 3 -27.48 17.86 76.76
CA LEU A 3 -27.83 16.44 76.52
C LEU A 3 -28.42 16.10 75.13
N LEU A 4 -27.55 15.55 74.28
CA LEU A 4 -27.66 14.34 73.44
C LEU A 4 -29.04 13.90 72.90
N LYS A 5 -29.12 13.74 71.58
CA LYS A 5 -29.57 12.47 70.97
C LYS A 5 -28.94 12.29 69.58
N THR A 6 -28.15 11.22 69.51
CA THR A 6 -27.54 10.59 68.35
C THR A 6 -28.57 10.05 67.36
N GLY A 7 -28.34 10.29 66.07
CA GLY A 7 -28.92 9.54 64.95
C GLY A 7 -27.82 9.31 63.92
N TRP A 8 -27.38 8.06 63.79
CA TRP A 8 -26.41 7.63 62.79
C TRP A 8 -27.11 7.61 61.43
N ILE A 9 -26.60 8.40 60.47
CA ILE A 9 -26.84 8.19 59.05
C ILE A 9 -25.51 7.73 58.47
N ALA A 10 -25.46 6.47 58.05
CA ALA A 10 -24.37 5.94 57.24
C ALA A 10 -24.40 6.68 55.89
N LEU A 11 -23.52 7.66 55.73
CA LEU A 11 -23.22 8.24 54.43
C LEU A 11 -22.34 7.23 53.69
N GLY A 12 -22.95 6.36 52.89
CA GLY A 12 -22.24 5.62 51.86
C GLY A 12 -21.66 6.62 50.87
N LEU A 13 -20.37 6.92 50.99
CA LEU A 13 -19.61 7.59 49.94
C LEU A 13 -19.48 6.60 48.77
N CYS A 14 -20.47 6.59 47.89
CA CYS A 14 -20.23 6.22 46.49
C CYS A 14 -19.34 7.32 45.91
N VAL A 15 -18.02 7.14 46.03
CA VAL A 15 -17.08 7.83 45.14
C VAL A 15 -17.28 7.18 43.77
N ALA A 16 -18.28 7.67 43.03
CA ALA A 16 -18.32 7.46 41.59
C ALA A 16 -17.14 8.26 41.02
N THR A 17 -15.97 7.63 40.96
CA THR A 17 -14.93 8.09 40.04
C THR A 17 -15.54 7.98 38.66
N MET A 18 -16.00 9.11 38.10
CA MET A 18 -16.16 9.25 36.66
C MET A 18 -14.76 9.13 36.06
N VAL A 19 -14.32 7.88 35.87
CA VAL A 19 -13.20 7.59 34.99
C VAL A 19 -13.70 8.01 33.62
N HIS A 20 -13.25 9.18 33.17
CA HIS A 20 -13.42 9.55 31.78
C HIS A 20 -12.81 8.42 30.96
N SER A 21 -13.60 7.78 30.12
CA SER A 21 -13.14 6.73 29.20
C SER A 21 -12.02 7.32 28.34
N GLN A 22 -10.77 7.00 28.67
CA GLN A 22 -9.60 7.52 27.95
C GLN A 22 -9.26 6.56 26.82
N ASN A 23 -8.96 7.12 25.65
CA ASN A 23 -8.29 6.39 24.58
C ASN A 23 -6.99 5.77 25.11
N PHE A 24 -6.54 4.68 24.49
CA PHE A 24 -5.26 4.05 24.83
C PHE A 24 -4.49 3.67 23.57
N SER A 25 -3.24 3.25 23.74
CA SER A 25 -2.41 2.75 22.65
C SER A 25 -1.91 1.36 22.98
N THR A 26 -1.82 0.51 21.96
CA THR A 26 -1.25 -0.83 22.11
C THR A 26 0.29 -0.75 22.07
N ALA A 27 0.95 -1.80 22.54
CA ALA A 27 2.40 -1.94 22.45
C ALA A 27 2.89 -2.27 21.03
N GLY A 28 1.99 -2.74 20.18
CA GLY A 28 2.25 -3.06 18.78
C GLY A 28 2.08 -1.85 17.85
N ASN A 29 2.10 -2.10 16.54
CA ASN A 29 1.93 -1.06 15.51
C ASN A 29 1.00 -1.51 14.38
N GLY A 30 0.47 -0.53 13.63
CA GLY A 30 -0.42 -0.81 12.50
C GLY A 30 -1.61 -1.73 12.85
N ILE A 31 -2.46 -1.32 13.80
CA ILE A 31 -3.67 -2.10 14.15
C ILE A 31 -4.49 -2.32 12.89
N ARG A 32 -4.82 -3.58 12.59
CA ARG A 32 -5.54 -3.97 11.38
C ARG A 32 -7.00 -4.32 11.67
N ASN A 33 -7.24 -5.15 12.69
CA ASN A 33 -8.57 -5.55 13.16
C ASN A 33 -8.64 -5.42 14.68
N VAL A 34 -9.84 -5.20 15.21
CA VAL A 34 -10.16 -5.17 16.64
C VAL A 34 -11.50 -5.87 16.84
N VAL A 35 -11.54 -6.85 17.73
CA VAL A 35 -12.78 -7.56 18.08
C VAL A 35 -12.96 -7.60 19.60
N ALA A 36 -14.16 -7.27 20.07
CA ALA A 36 -14.54 -7.45 21.46
C ALA A 36 -14.75 -8.94 21.76
N ALA A 37 -14.37 -9.36 22.97
CA ALA A 37 -14.54 -10.74 23.41
C ALA A 37 -14.85 -10.81 24.92
N ASP A 38 -15.44 -11.91 25.35
CA ASP A 38 -15.76 -12.21 26.74
C ASP A 38 -14.89 -13.32 27.34
N ILE A 39 -14.41 -13.09 28.56
CA ILE A 39 -13.80 -14.11 29.41
C ILE A 39 -14.60 -14.21 30.70
N LYS A 40 -15.64 -15.05 30.71
CA LYS A 40 -16.49 -15.33 31.88
C LYS A 40 -17.10 -14.04 32.47
N GLY A 41 -17.71 -13.22 31.63
CA GLY A 41 -18.32 -11.94 32.01
C GLY A 41 -17.32 -10.79 32.16
N THR A 42 -16.13 -10.91 31.57
CA THR A 42 -15.11 -9.86 31.56
C THR A 42 -14.75 -9.50 30.13
N SER A 43 -15.15 -8.30 29.70
CA SER A 43 -14.83 -7.79 28.37
C SER A 43 -13.34 -7.53 28.18
N ILE A 44 -12.84 -8.00 27.04
CA ILE A 44 -11.50 -7.78 26.52
C ILE A 44 -11.58 -7.40 25.04
N LEU A 45 -10.44 -6.99 24.49
CA LEU A 45 -10.26 -6.71 23.08
C LEU A 45 -9.13 -7.58 22.54
N TYR A 46 -9.40 -8.35 21.49
CA TYR A 46 -8.37 -8.91 20.64
C TYR A 46 -8.04 -7.95 19.51
N ILE A 47 -6.76 -7.86 19.19
CA ILE A 47 -6.23 -6.91 18.22
C ILE A 47 -5.23 -7.63 17.33
N SER A 48 -5.38 -7.51 16.01
CA SER A 48 -4.36 -7.89 15.05
C SER A 48 -3.57 -6.68 14.54
N GLU A 49 -2.33 -6.94 14.16
CA GLU A 49 -1.39 -5.97 13.62
C GLU A 49 -1.03 -6.34 12.18
N ILE A 50 -0.51 -5.37 11.41
CA ILE A 50 -0.28 -5.56 9.98
C ILE A 50 0.78 -6.62 9.65
N ASP A 51 1.71 -6.85 10.57
CA ASP A 51 2.78 -7.85 10.46
C ASP A 51 2.31 -9.27 10.80
N GLY A 52 1.06 -9.42 11.24
CA GLY A 52 0.45 -10.68 11.64
C GLY A 52 0.43 -10.91 13.15
N ALA A 53 1.04 -10.04 13.96
CA ALA A 53 0.98 -10.19 15.41
C ALA A 53 -0.45 -10.03 15.93
N VAL A 54 -0.75 -10.74 17.02
CA VAL A 54 -2.03 -10.67 17.73
C VAL A 54 -1.80 -10.31 19.19
N SER A 55 -2.75 -9.62 19.78
CA SER A 55 -2.66 -9.18 21.17
C SER A 55 -4.01 -9.09 21.85
N CYS A 56 -3.98 -9.07 23.18
CA CYS A 56 -5.16 -8.95 24.00
C CYS A 56 -4.98 -7.86 25.05
N TYR A 57 -6.01 -7.02 25.19
CA TYR A 57 -6.09 -5.94 26.14
C TYR A 57 -7.41 -6.00 26.89
N THR A 58 -7.44 -5.52 28.12
CA THR A 58 -8.73 -5.16 28.74
C THR A 58 -9.37 -4.02 27.94
N VAL A 59 -10.69 -3.85 28.05
CA VAL A 59 -11.38 -2.66 27.49
C VAL A 59 -10.80 -1.35 28.02
N ASP A 60 -10.20 -1.36 29.21
CA ASP A 60 -9.47 -0.23 29.80
C ASP A 60 -8.04 0.00 29.29
N GLY A 61 -7.54 -0.83 28.37
CA GLY A 61 -6.23 -0.65 27.73
C GLY A 61 -5.04 -1.27 28.46
N LYS A 62 -5.28 -2.12 29.46
CA LYS A 62 -4.21 -2.91 30.08
C LYS A 62 -3.88 -4.11 29.19
N LYS A 63 -2.64 -4.18 28.71
CA LYS A 63 -2.13 -5.35 27.97
C LYS A 63 -2.20 -6.61 28.83
N LEU A 64 -2.83 -7.66 28.31
CA LEU A 64 -2.83 -8.99 28.90
C LEU A 64 -1.73 -9.85 28.28
N TRP A 65 -1.67 -9.91 26.95
CA TRP A 65 -0.62 -10.61 26.20
C TRP A 65 -0.45 -10.05 24.80
N ARG A 66 0.66 -10.42 24.14
CA ARG A 66 0.94 -10.18 22.71
C ARG A 66 1.78 -11.32 22.18
N ASN A 67 1.41 -11.87 21.02
CA ASN A 67 2.10 -12.94 20.33
C ASN A 67 2.36 -12.57 18.86
N PRO A 68 3.62 -12.54 18.41
CA PRO A 68 3.90 -12.48 16.97
C PRO A 68 3.57 -13.83 16.32
N THR A 69 3.19 -13.81 15.04
CA THR A 69 3.18 -15.02 14.20
C THR A 69 4.60 -15.47 13.87
N GLN A 70 4.76 -16.73 13.48
CA GLN A 70 6.07 -17.27 13.10
C GLN A 70 6.60 -16.65 11.80
N THR A 71 5.70 -16.39 10.86
CA THR A 71 6.00 -15.83 9.55
C THR A 71 5.20 -14.54 9.38
N PRO A 72 5.85 -13.39 9.14
CA PRO A 72 5.14 -12.15 8.88
C PRO A 72 4.28 -12.22 7.62
N ALA A 73 3.02 -11.82 7.75
CA ALA A 73 2.05 -11.70 6.67
C ALA A 73 0.85 -10.89 7.15
N VAL A 74 0.01 -10.45 6.23
CA VAL A 74 -1.21 -9.72 6.59
C VAL A 74 -2.17 -10.64 7.34
N MET A 75 -2.66 -10.19 8.50
CA MET A 75 -3.82 -10.77 9.17
C MET A 75 -5.09 -10.18 8.54
N PHE A 76 -5.85 -11.00 7.83
CA PHE A 76 -7.01 -10.51 7.08
C PHE A 76 -8.24 -10.38 7.97
N GLU A 77 -8.55 -11.41 8.74
CA GLU A 77 -9.75 -11.48 9.57
C GLU A 77 -9.44 -12.07 10.94
N VAL A 78 -10.16 -11.58 11.98
CA VAL A 78 -10.11 -12.12 13.34
C VAL A 78 -11.52 -12.29 13.90
N LEU A 79 -11.71 -13.34 14.68
CA LEU A 79 -13.00 -13.66 15.29
C LEU A 79 -12.79 -14.10 16.75
N ALA A 80 -13.60 -13.56 17.65
CA ALA A 80 -13.74 -14.08 19.01
C ALA A 80 -14.80 -15.18 19.02
N PHE A 81 -14.46 -16.38 19.54
CA PHE A 81 -15.40 -17.48 19.63
C PHE A 81 -14.99 -18.47 20.73
N ASP A 82 -15.94 -18.92 21.56
CA ASP A 82 -15.69 -19.99 22.54
C ASP A 82 -15.60 -21.35 21.83
N VAL A 83 -14.38 -21.72 21.45
CA VAL A 83 -14.09 -22.92 20.63
C VAL A 83 -14.29 -24.21 21.43
N ASP A 84 -14.07 -24.20 22.75
CA ASP A 84 -14.10 -25.41 23.57
C ASP A 84 -15.23 -25.48 24.59
N GLY A 85 -16.05 -24.43 24.68
CA GLY A 85 -17.21 -24.38 25.57
C GLY A 85 -16.84 -24.09 27.02
N ASP A 86 -15.65 -23.54 27.31
CA ASP A 86 -15.24 -23.22 28.68
C ASP A 86 -15.76 -21.86 29.20
N GLY A 87 -16.50 -21.13 28.35
CA GLY A 87 -17.04 -19.80 28.61
C GLY A 87 -16.01 -18.69 28.48
N ARG A 88 -14.92 -18.91 27.73
CA ARG A 88 -13.89 -17.93 27.43
C ARG A 88 -13.68 -17.93 25.93
N GLU A 89 -13.91 -16.79 25.30
CA GLU A 89 -13.78 -16.71 23.86
C GLU A 89 -12.30 -16.72 23.43
N ASP A 90 -11.98 -17.66 22.55
CA ASP A 90 -10.68 -17.81 21.92
C ASP A 90 -10.58 -16.89 20.69
N LEU A 91 -9.35 -16.62 20.24
CA LEU A 91 -9.08 -15.83 19.05
C LEU A 91 -8.82 -16.74 17.85
N LEU A 92 -9.74 -16.75 16.88
CA LEU A 92 -9.53 -17.31 15.55
C LEU A 92 -8.99 -16.23 14.61
N ALA A 93 -8.07 -16.59 13.72
CA ALA A 93 -7.56 -15.63 12.73
C ALA A 93 -7.16 -16.25 11.40
N ALA A 94 -7.44 -15.53 10.31
CA ALA A 94 -7.07 -15.89 8.95
C ALA A 94 -5.85 -15.10 8.47
N SER A 95 -4.75 -15.79 8.19
CA SER A 95 -3.48 -15.16 7.82
C SER A 95 -3.08 -15.41 6.36
N GLY A 96 -2.47 -14.38 5.76
CA GLY A 96 -1.77 -14.50 4.48
C GLY A 96 -0.52 -15.38 4.53
N ASP A 97 -0.07 -15.84 5.71
CA ASP A 97 1.04 -16.79 5.82
C ASP A 97 0.66 -18.23 5.44
N GLY A 98 -0.62 -18.46 5.16
CA GLY A 98 -1.18 -19.76 4.80
C GLY A 98 -1.70 -20.59 5.95
N HIS A 99 -1.97 -19.96 7.10
CA HIS A 99 -2.60 -20.63 8.23
C HIS A 99 -3.89 -19.97 8.69
N ILE A 100 -4.77 -20.81 9.24
CA ILE A 100 -5.77 -20.40 10.22
C ILE A 100 -5.22 -20.70 11.61
N TYR A 101 -5.32 -19.74 12.51
CA TYR A 101 -4.82 -19.87 13.88
C TYR A 101 -5.96 -19.86 14.89
N CYS A 102 -5.74 -20.55 16.01
CA CYS A 102 -6.56 -20.43 17.22
C CYS A 102 -5.66 -20.18 18.43
N TRP A 103 -5.82 -19.05 19.11
CA TRP A 103 -5.19 -18.78 20.40
C TRP A 103 -6.20 -18.84 21.52
N ASN A 104 -5.80 -19.49 22.61
CA ASN A 104 -6.59 -19.49 23.82
C ASN A 104 -6.70 -18.07 24.39
N ALA A 105 -7.72 -17.81 25.20
CA ALA A 105 -7.91 -16.52 25.86
C ALA A 105 -6.72 -16.02 26.72
N ASN A 106 -5.86 -16.93 27.17
CA ASN A 106 -4.62 -16.61 27.90
C ASN A 106 -3.41 -16.29 26.99
N GLY A 107 -3.57 -16.37 25.68
CA GLY A 107 -2.55 -16.13 24.67
C GLY A 107 -1.74 -17.36 24.24
N SER A 108 -1.97 -18.56 24.78
CA SER A 108 -1.27 -19.76 24.28
C SER A 108 -1.89 -20.23 22.96
N LEU A 109 -1.06 -20.50 21.95
CA LEU A 109 -1.52 -21.08 20.69
C LEU A 109 -2.14 -22.47 20.95
N ARG A 110 -3.41 -22.65 20.57
CA ARG A 110 -4.16 -23.90 20.71
C ARG A 110 -3.85 -24.84 19.55
N TRP A 111 -4.02 -24.35 18.33
CA TRP A 111 -3.73 -25.07 17.09
C TRP A 111 -3.54 -24.08 15.93
N LYS A 112 -2.99 -24.59 14.83
CA LYS A 112 -2.97 -23.90 13.53
C LYS A 112 -3.26 -24.91 12.42
N PHE A 113 -3.94 -24.47 11.37
CA PHE A 113 -4.34 -25.29 10.22
C PHE A 113 -3.69 -24.79 8.94
N ASN A 114 -3.17 -25.71 8.13
CA ASN A 114 -2.75 -25.51 6.74
C ASN A 114 -3.12 -26.78 5.95
N PRO A 115 -3.64 -26.66 4.71
CA PRO A 115 -4.13 -27.81 3.93
C PRO A 115 -3.01 -28.67 3.30
N GLY A 116 -1.74 -28.38 3.58
CA GLY A 116 -0.56 -29.07 3.03
C GLY A 116 0.08 -28.36 1.84
N TYR A 117 -0.44 -27.21 1.43
CA TYR A 117 0.09 -26.34 0.38
C TYR A 117 -0.17 -24.87 0.72
N LYS A 118 0.45 -23.96 -0.02
CA LYS A 118 0.32 -22.52 0.24
C LYS A 118 -1.07 -22.03 -0.18
N VAL A 119 -1.75 -21.39 0.76
CA VAL A 119 -3.02 -20.67 0.54
C VAL A 119 -2.83 -19.27 1.11
N ARG A 120 -3.50 -18.27 0.56
CA ARG A 120 -3.67 -16.99 1.26
C ARG A 120 -5.08 -16.98 1.85
N PHE A 121 -5.20 -17.29 3.13
CA PHE A 121 -6.48 -17.22 3.82
C PHE A 121 -6.91 -15.76 3.97
N SER A 122 -8.23 -15.53 3.83
CA SER A 122 -8.83 -14.19 3.92
C SER A 122 -9.84 -14.11 5.05
N GLU A 123 -10.55 -15.21 5.30
CA GLU A 123 -11.76 -15.20 6.11
C GLU A 123 -11.82 -16.44 6.99
N VAL A 124 -12.40 -16.27 8.16
CA VAL A 124 -12.74 -17.35 9.11
C VAL A 124 -14.06 -17.02 9.79
N ALA A 125 -14.94 -17.99 9.89
CA ALA A 125 -16.19 -17.92 10.65
C ALA A 125 -16.33 -19.15 11.54
N ALA A 126 -17.03 -19.04 12.66
CA ALA A 126 -17.28 -20.16 13.55
C ALA A 126 -18.74 -20.19 14.00
N LEU A 127 -19.29 -21.40 14.13
CA LEU A 127 -20.64 -21.62 14.60
C LEU A 127 -20.74 -22.85 15.48
N ARG A 128 -21.83 -22.91 16.24
CA ARG A 128 -22.18 -24.04 17.08
C ARG A 128 -23.50 -24.65 16.62
N ALA A 129 -23.42 -25.84 16.02
CA ALA A 129 -24.60 -26.62 15.62
C ALA A 129 -24.88 -27.70 16.68
N GLY A 130 -25.80 -27.40 17.61
CA GLY A 130 -26.01 -28.22 18.81
C GLY A 130 -24.78 -28.20 19.71
N ASN A 131 -24.15 -29.36 19.96
CA ASN A 131 -22.93 -29.45 20.77
C ASN A 131 -21.63 -29.43 19.92
N LYS A 132 -21.73 -29.34 18.59
CA LYS A 132 -20.56 -29.38 17.69
C LYS A 132 -20.16 -27.97 17.27
N VAL A 133 -18.90 -27.62 17.51
CA VAL A 133 -18.27 -26.44 16.88
C VAL A 133 -17.84 -26.78 15.47
N GLN A 134 -18.14 -25.88 14.54
CA GLN A 134 -17.68 -25.94 13.16
C GLN A 134 -17.04 -24.60 12.82
N ILE A 135 -15.83 -24.66 12.27
CA ILE A 135 -15.07 -23.47 11.87
C ILE A 135 -14.92 -23.53 10.36
N PHE A 136 -15.31 -22.45 9.68
CA PHE A 136 -15.24 -22.32 8.24
C PHE A 136 -14.13 -21.35 7.87
N ALA A 137 -13.31 -21.70 6.88
CA ALA A 137 -12.21 -20.87 6.42
C ALA A 137 -12.07 -20.89 4.91
N GLY A 138 -11.56 -19.81 4.34
CA GLY A 138 -11.43 -19.70 2.90
C GLY A 138 -10.44 -18.63 2.44
N GLY A 139 -9.87 -18.86 1.26
CA GLY A 139 -8.79 -18.06 0.72
C GLY A 139 -8.90 -17.86 -0.79
N ASN A 140 -7.74 -17.78 -1.42
CA ASN A 140 -7.59 -17.63 -2.87
C ASN A 140 -7.65 -18.95 -3.66
N ASP A 141 -7.66 -20.11 -3.00
CA ASP A 141 -7.50 -21.43 -3.62
C ASP A 141 -8.80 -22.09 -4.08
N PHE A 142 -9.89 -21.32 -4.17
CA PHE A 142 -11.21 -21.78 -4.61
C PHE A 142 -11.78 -22.93 -3.76
N LYS A 143 -11.47 -22.93 -2.47
CA LYS A 143 -12.02 -23.89 -1.49
C LYS A 143 -12.60 -23.20 -0.26
N LEU A 144 -13.68 -23.81 0.24
CA LEU A 144 -14.21 -23.60 1.58
C LEU A 144 -13.82 -24.80 2.45
N TYR A 145 -13.10 -24.55 3.53
CA TYR A 145 -12.68 -25.54 4.51
C TYR A 145 -13.63 -25.55 5.70
N GLU A 146 -13.92 -26.74 6.22
CA GLU A 146 -14.54 -26.94 7.53
C GLU A 146 -13.53 -27.61 8.47
N LEU A 147 -13.31 -27.00 9.64
CA LEU A 147 -12.49 -27.51 10.73
C LEU A 147 -13.37 -27.82 11.95
N ASP A 148 -12.92 -28.76 12.78
CA ASP A 148 -13.48 -28.98 14.12
C ASP A 148 -12.83 -28.07 15.19
N ALA A 149 -13.27 -28.19 16.44
CA ALA A 149 -12.75 -27.42 17.57
C ALA A 149 -11.24 -27.62 17.84
N ASP A 150 -10.66 -28.72 17.37
CA ASP A 150 -9.23 -29.03 17.49
C ASP A 150 -8.43 -28.55 16.26
N GLY A 151 -9.08 -27.86 15.31
CA GLY A 151 -8.46 -27.37 14.09
C GLY A 151 -8.22 -28.45 13.03
N LYS A 152 -8.83 -29.63 13.17
CA LYS A 152 -8.69 -30.72 12.21
C LYS A 152 -9.65 -30.53 11.05
N LEU A 153 -9.17 -30.79 9.84
CA LEU A 153 -9.98 -30.77 8.63
C LEU A 153 -11.10 -31.81 8.68
N VAL A 154 -12.34 -31.35 8.60
CA VAL A 154 -13.56 -32.18 8.52
C VAL A 154 -13.98 -32.37 7.07
N SER A 155 -14.03 -31.28 6.30
CA SER A 155 -14.37 -31.32 4.88
C SER A 155 -13.75 -30.16 4.10
N GLU A 156 -13.59 -30.36 2.80
CA GLU A 156 -13.29 -29.30 1.83
C GLU A 156 -14.39 -29.27 0.76
N THR A 157 -14.82 -28.07 0.38
CA THR A 157 -15.83 -27.85 -0.66
C THR A 157 -15.24 -26.94 -1.73
N LYS A 158 -15.26 -27.40 -2.98
CA LYS A 158 -14.88 -26.57 -4.11
C LYS A 158 -15.89 -25.43 -4.29
N ILE A 159 -15.39 -24.22 -4.45
CA ILE A 159 -16.17 -23.01 -4.70
C ILE A 159 -15.66 -22.33 -5.99
N GLU A 160 -16.37 -21.30 -6.44
CA GLU A 160 -15.94 -20.45 -7.55
C GLU A 160 -15.50 -19.10 -7.00
N GLY A 161 -14.36 -18.58 -7.49
CA GLY A 161 -13.82 -17.28 -7.08
C GLY A 161 -13.07 -17.28 -5.75
N VAL A 162 -12.33 -16.20 -5.51
CA VAL A 162 -11.55 -15.98 -4.29
C VAL A 162 -12.48 -15.57 -3.16
N VAL A 163 -12.35 -16.19 -1.99
CA VAL A 163 -13.18 -15.86 -0.81
C VAL A 163 -12.95 -14.41 -0.37
N ARG A 164 -14.05 -13.69 -0.21
CA ARG A 164 -14.07 -12.28 0.21
C ARG A 164 -14.69 -12.06 1.59
N LYS A 165 -15.79 -12.76 1.92
CA LYS A 165 -16.42 -12.76 3.25
C LYS A 165 -16.99 -14.14 3.55
N ILE A 166 -16.83 -14.59 4.79
CA ILE A 166 -17.54 -15.74 5.35
C ILE A 166 -18.15 -15.26 6.67
N GLU A 167 -19.44 -15.49 6.85
CA GLU A 167 -20.09 -15.26 8.15
C GLU A 167 -20.89 -16.48 8.57
N ALA A 168 -21.19 -16.56 9.86
CA ALA A 168 -22.14 -17.53 10.38
C ALA A 168 -23.18 -16.85 11.26
N GLY A 169 -24.41 -17.33 11.18
CA GLY A 169 -25.55 -16.77 11.89
C GLY A 169 -26.84 -17.53 11.61
N ASP A 170 -27.87 -17.24 12.38
CA ASP A 170 -29.21 -17.81 12.26
C ASP A 170 -30.02 -17.06 11.18
N PHE A 171 -29.51 -17.05 9.94
CA PHE A 171 -30.07 -16.24 8.85
C PHE A 171 -31.45 -16.70 8.37
N LEU A 172 -31.66 -18.01 8.25
CA LEU A 172 -32.90 -18.58 7.68
C LEU A 172 -33.90 -18.94 8.77
N LYS A 173 -33.39 -19.38 9.92
CA LYS A 173 -34.18 -19.88 11.03
C LYS A 173 -33.39 -19.77 12.33
N LYS A 174 -34.07 -19.33 13.38
CA LYS A 174 -33.54 -19.26 14.74
C LYS A 174 -33.06 -20.62 15.26
N ASP A 175 -31.93 -20.61 15.97
CA ASP A 175 -31.25 -21.77 16.56
C ASP A 175 -30.84 -22.83 15.51
N ASP A 176 -30.67 -22.42 14.25
CA ASP A 176 -30.35 -23.29 13.09
C ASP A 176 -29.40 -22.53 12.15
N PRO A 177 -28.10 -22.48 12.49
CA PRO A 177 -27.17 -21.56 11.86
C PRO A 177 -26.86 -21.96 10.41
N SER A 178 -26.66 -20.94 9.57
CA SER A 178 -26.21 -21.06 8.17
C SER A 178 -24.86 -20.37 7.99
N VAL A 179 -24.17 -20.71 6.91
CA VAL A 179 -22.91 -20.04 6.52
C VAL A 179 -23.16 -19.12 5.34
N PHE A 180 -22.93 -17.83 5.50
CA PHE A 180 -22.86 -16.90 4.38
C PHE A 180 -21.48 -17.00 3.72
N LEU A 181 -21.48 -17.10 2.38
CA LEU A 181 -20.25 -17.10 1.59
C LEU A 181 -20.37 -16.09 0.45
N MET A 182 -19.31 -15.30 0.29
CA MET A 182 -19.15 -14.31 -0.77
C MET A 182 -17.77 -14.47 -1.42
N THR A 183 -17.73 -14.55 -2.75
CA THR A 183 -16.48 -14.72 -3.52
C THR A 183 -16.33 -13.73 -4.67
N TYR A 184 -15.10 -13.37 -5.02
CA TYR A 184 -14.75 -12.43 -6.08
C TYR A 184 -14.07 -13.08 -7.27
N SER A 185 -14.32 -12.50 -8.45
CA SER A 185 -13.54 -12.73 -9.68
C SER A 185 -12.72 -11.54 -10.13
N HIS A 186 -12.99 -10.35 -9.56
CA HIS A 186 -12.33 -9.11 -9.92
C HIS A 186 -11.94 -8.32 -8.66
N ASP A 187 -10.83 -7.58 -8.72
CA ASP A 187 -10.26 -6.87 -7.57
C ASP A 187 -11.15 -5.79 -6.93
N LYS A 188 -12.28 -5.38 -7.53
CA LYS A 188 -13.10 -4.23 -7.08
C LYS A 188 -14.58 -4.54 -6.96
N PHE A 189 -15.12 -5.05 -8.07
CA PHE A 189 -16.54 -5.25 -8.31
C PHE A 189 -16.67 -6.49 -9.18
N ARG A 190 -17.70 -7.32 -8.95
CA ARG A 190 -17.97 -8.63 -9.59
C ARG A 190 -17.56 -9.81 -8.71
N TRP A 191 -18.49 -10.74 -8.68
CA TRP A 191 -18.58 -11.79 -7.69
C TRP A 191 -18.84 -13.09 -8.46
N GLU A 192 -18.25 -14.21 -8.05
CA GLU A 192 -18.65 -15.51 -8.61
C GLU A 192 -19.85 -16.05 -7.85
N PHE A 193 -19.84 -15.93 -6.52
CA PHE A 193 -20.90 -16.43 -5.65
C PHE A 193 -21.23 -15.44 -4.52
N MET A 194 -22.53 -15.35 -4.17
CA MET A 194 -23.00 -14.79 -2.91
C MET A 194 -24.25 -15.57 -2.48
N GLY A 195 -24.20 -16.24 -1.33
CA GLY A 195 -25.30 -17.09 -0.88
C GLY A 195 -25.13 -17.67 0.52
N LEU A 196 -26.17 -18.34 0.99
CA LEU A 196 -26.19 -19.10 2.24
C LEU A 196 -26.02 -20.59 1.96
N LEU A 197 -25.17 -21.23 2.75
CA LEU A 197 -24.85 -22.65 2.68
C LEU A 197 -25.32 -23.35 3.96
N ASP A 198 -25.86 -24.55 3.77
CA ASP A 198 -26.13 -25.46 4.89
C ASP A 198 -24.79 -25.93 5.49
N PRO A 199 -24.53 -25.70 6.79
CA PRO A 199 -23.22 -25.96 7.39
C PRO A 199 -22.88 -27.46 7.44
N LYS A 200 -23.86 -28.35 7.28
CA LYS A 200 -23.64 -29.80 7.31
C LYS A 200 -23.35 -30.35 5.92
N SER A 201 -24.25 -30.13 4.97
CA SER A 201 -24.22 -30.67 3.61
C SER A 201 -23.48 -29.80 2.60
N LYS A 202 -23.17 -28.54 2.96
CA LYS A 202 -22.51 -27.53 2.10
C LYS A 202 -23.32 -27.18 0.85
N LYS A 203 -24.60 -27.58 0.81
CA LYS A 203 -25.51 -27.24 -0.27
C LYS A 203 -25.96 -25.79 -0.13
N VAL A 204 -26.07 -25.12 -1.26
CA VAL A 204 -26.67 -23.79 -1.34
C VAL A 204 -28.12 -23.87 -0.88
N GLN A 205 -28.46 -23.12 0.17
CA GLN A 205 -29.82 -22.96 0.68
C GLN A 205 -30.51 -21.78 0.00
N SER A 206 -29.79 -20.67 -0.18
CA SER A 206 -30.23 -19.49 -0.91
C SER A 206 -29.04 -18.83 -1.63
N GLU A 207 -29.29 -18.18 -2.76
CA GLU A 207 -28.25 -17.50 -3.56
C GLU A 207 -28.78 -16.15 -4.05
N PHE A 208 -27.97 -15.10 -3.88
CA PHE A 208 -28.27 -13.80 -4.44
C PHE A 208 -27.71 -13.66 -5.85
N ASN A 209 -28.60 -13.60 -6.83
CA ASN A 209 -28.21 -13.33 -8.20
C ASN A 209 -28.09 -11.81 -8.46
N TYR A 210 -26.93 -11.25 -8.17
CA TYR A 210 -26.66 -9.82 -8.40
C TYR A 210 -26.74 -9.39 -9.88
N LYS A 211 -26.62 -10.33 -10.83
CA LYS A 211 -26.76 -10.06 -12.28
C LYS A 211 -28.23 -9.86 -12.69
N LYS A 212 -29.17 -10.44 -11.95
CA LYS A 212 -30.62 -10.35 -12.17
C LYS A 212 -31.31 -9.37 -11.21
N ALA A 213 -30.64 -8.96 -10.15
CA ALA A 213 -31.17 -8.01 -9.19
C ALA A 213 -31.61 -6.72 -9.91
N SER A 214 -32.82 -6.25 -9.60
CA SER A 214 -33.39 -4.99 -10.10
C SER A 214 -32.52 -3.77 -9.74
N SER A 215 -31.66 -3.92 -8.74
CA SER A 215 -30.78 -2.89 -8.22
C SER A 215 -29.46 -2.82 -9.01
N LYS A 216 -29.30 -1.72 -9.77
CA LYS A 216 -28.04 -1.35 -10.43
C LYS A 216 -26.87 -1.13 -9.46
N ILE A 217 -27.10 -1.13 -8.14
CA ILE A 217 -26.10 -0.78 -7.13
C ILE A 217 -24.96 -1.82 -7.07
N TRP A 218 -25.29 -3.12 -7.10
CA TRP A 218 -24.35 -4.22 -6.86
C TRP A 218 -23.27 -4.37 -7.94
N GLY A 219 -23.53 -3.89 -9.16
CA GLY A 219 -22.54 -3.87 -10.23
C GLY A 219 -21.42 -2.84 -10.04
N LYS A 220 -21.58 -1.90 -9.09
CA LYS A 220 -20.61 -0.83 -8.78
C LYS A 220 -20.37 -0.65 -7.28
N PHE A 221 -20.93 -1.52 -6.45
CA PHE A 221 -20.79 -1.45 -5.01
C PHE A 221 -19.52 -2.20 -4.60
N MET A 222 -18.51 -1.44 -4.15
CA MET A 222 -17.31 -2.00 -3.54
C MET A 222 -17.67 -2.30 -2.09
N VAL A 223 -17.73 -3.59 -1.74
CA VAL A 223 -17.95 -4.00 -0.35
C VAL A 223 -16.62 -3.99 0.38
N ASN A 224 -16.48 -3.06 1.31
CA ASN A 224 -15.30 -2.90 2.14
C ASN A 224 -15.40 -3.75 3.40
N ASP A 225 -16.60 -3.87 3.97
CA ASP A 225 -16.81 -4.56 5.23
C ASP A 225 -18.22 -5.15 5.36
N LEU A 226 -18.42 -6.04 6.32
CA LEU A 226 -19.67 -6.74 6.56
C LEU A 226 -19.87 -7.00 8.06
N SER A 227 -21.10 -6.81 8.55
CA SER A 227 -21.52 -7.16 9.92
C SER A 227 -22.76 -8.04 9.88
N VAL A 228 -22.98 -8.82 10.94
CA VAL A 228 -24.20 -9.62 11.14
C VAL A 228 -24.96 -9.11 12.36
N ALA A 229 -26.27 -8.89 12.23
CA ALA A 229 -27.16 -8.53 13.34
C ALA A 229 -28.63 -8.65 12.94
N ASP A 230 -29.52 -8.99 13.88
CA ASP A 230 -30.99 -8.93 13.71
C ASP A 230 -31.48 -7.48 13.73
N ILE A 231 -31.61 -6.84 12.56
CA ILE A 231 -31.98 -5.43 12.42
C ILE A 231 -33.47 -5.20 12.17
N ASP A 232 -34.23 -6.23 11.78
CA ASP A 232 -35.69 -6.17 11.67
C ASP A 232 -36.44 -6.74 12.89
N GLU A 233 -35.69 -7.27 13.86
CA GLU A 233 -36.16 -7.82 15.14
C GLU A 233 -37.08 -9.04 14.97
N ASP A 234 -36.89 -9.81 13.90
CA ASP A 234 -37.66 -11.04 13.63
C ASP A 234 -37.07 -12.29 14.33
N GLY A 235 -35.91 -12.15 14.98
CA GLY A 235 -35.20 -13.20 15.67
C GLY A 235 -34.28 -14.04 14.78
N ARG A 236 -34.02 -13.58 13.55
CA ARG A 236 -33.00 -14.11 12.63
C ARG A 236 -31.93 -13.05 12.37
N ASP A 237 -30.75 -13.53 12.03
CA ASP A 237 -29.64 -12.65 11.72
C ASP A 237 -29.77 -12.06 10.32
N ASP A 238 -29.41 -10.78 10.17
CA ASP A 238 -29.33 -10.10 8.87
C ASP A 238 -27.88 -9.78 8.48
N LEU A 239 -27.65 -9.65 7.17
CA LEU A 239 -26.38 -9.29 6.58
C LEU A 239 -26.31 -7.78 6.32
N LEU A 240 -25.31 -7.13 6.89
CA LEU A 240 -25.08 -5.70 6.75
C LEU A 240 -23.82 -5.44 5.92
N PHE A 241 -23.98 -4.97 4.69
CA PHE A 241 -22.88 -4.68 3.78
C PHE A 241 -22.49 -3.20 3.83
N PHE A 242 -21.22 -2.92 4.08
CA PHE A 242 -20.67 -1.56 4.11
C PHE A 242 -19.69 -1.34 2.96
N GLY A 243 -19.77 -0.17 2.33
CA GLY A 243 -18.76 0.25 1.39
C GLY A 243 -19.16 1.47 0.57
N HIS A 244 -18.88 1.47 -0.73
CA HIS A 244 -19.20 2.63 -1.55
C HIS A 244 -19.43 2.30 -3.03
N ASN A 245 -20.21 3.16 -3.69
CA ASN A 245 -20.38 3.17 -5.14
C ASN A 245 -20.15 4.58 -5.73
N GLU A 246 -19.42 5.40 -4.96
CA GLU A 246 -18.97 6.78 -5.14
C GLU A 246 -19.17 7.53 -3.80
N PRO A 247 -20.40 7.76 -3.29
CA PRO A 247 -20.63 8.04 -1.88
C PRO A 247 -20.63 6.77 -1.02
N ALA A 248 -20.66 6.94 0.30
CA ALA A 248 -20.89 5.88 1.27
C ALA A 248 -22.21 5.15 1.01
N VAL A 249 -22.22 3.83 1.16
CA VAL A 249 -23.42 2.99 1.02
C VAL A 249 -23.40 1.93 2.13
N PHE A 250 -24.56 1.73 2.74
CA PHE A 250 -24.84 0.56 3.57
C PHE A 250 -26.13 -0.11 3.08
N VAL A 251 -26.13 -1.44 3.00
CA VAL A 251 -27.29 -2.25 2.61
C VAL A 251 -27.49 -3.37 3.64
N GLY A 252 -28.69 -3.48 4.20
CA GLY A 252 -29.09 -4.59 5.06
C GLY A 252 -29.99 -5.57 4.32
N MET A 253 -29.74 -6.86 4.47
CA MET A 253 -30.49 -7.95 3.83
C MET A 253 -30.80 -9.07 4.82
N ASN A 254 -32.03 -9.57 4.82
CA ASN A 254 -32.38 -10.77 5.57
C ASN A 254 -31.85 -12.05 4.89
N GLY A 255 -32.04 -13.21 5.52
CA GLY A 255 -31.59 -14.51 5.00
C GLY A 255 -32.20 -14.92 3.65
N ASP A 256 -33.32 -14.32 3.25
CA ASP A 256 -33.95 -14.49 1.94
C ASP A 256 -33.36 -13.53 0.88
N PHE A 257 -32.33 -12.76 1.25
CA PHE A 257 -31.71 -11.69 0.47
C PHE A 257 -32.69 -10.57 0.05
N GLU A 258 -33.75 -10.37 0.83
CA GLU A 258 -34.62 -9.21 0.68
C GLU A 258 -33.95 -8.00 1.33
N GLN A 259 -33.92 -6.88 0.61
CA GLN A 259 -33.34 -5.65 1.13
C GLN A 259 -34.28 -5.02 2.17
N ILE A 260 -33.88 -5.06 3.44
CA ILE A 260 -34.64 -4.53 4.58
C ILE A 260 -34.14 -3.17 5.07
N ALA A 261 -32.89 -2.81 4.74
CA ALA A 261 -32.32 -1.51 5.04
C ALA A 261 -31.46 -0.99 3.88
N HIS A 262 -31.45 0.33 3.69
CA HIS A 262 -30.58 0.95 2.69
C HIS A 262 -30.27 2.40 3.05
N PHE A 263 -28.98 2.71 3.08
CA PHE A 263 -28.45 4.04 3.24
C PHE A 263 -27.56 4.40 2.05
N ALA A 264 -27.74 5.63 1.54
CA ALA A 264 -26.83 6.24 0.58
C ALA A 264 -26.40 7.62 1.10
N GLY A 265 -25.09 7.79 1.24
CA GLY A 265 -24.48 9.03 1.71
C GLY A 265 -24.58 10.17 0.68
N SER A 266 -24.31 11.38 1.15
CA SER A 266 -24.33 12.57 0.30
C SER A 266 -23.20 12.52 -0.74
N THR A 267 -23.51 12.86 -2.00
CA THR A 267 -22.48 13.03 -3.05
C THR A 267 -21.52 14.17 -2.75
N LYS A 268 -21.87 15.11 -1.88
CA LYS A 268 -20.96 16.16 -1.39
C LYS A 268 -19.81 15.57 -0.59
N HIS A 269 -20.04 14.45 0.09
CA HIS A 269 -19.07 13.78 0.96
C HIS A 269 -18.15 12.80 0.23
N LYS A 270 -18.28 12.67 -1.11
CA LYS A 270 -17.38 11.84 -1.92
C LYS A 270 -15.91 12.17 -1.67
N GLN A 271 -15.12 11.15 -1.38
CA GLN A 271 -13.71 11.24 -1.12
C GLN A 271 -12.98 10.24 -2.03
N ARG A 272 -11.85 10.65 -2.57
CA ARG A 272 -11.10 9.80 -3.51
C ARG A 272 -10.45 8.65 -2.74
N TYR A 273 -10.78 7.41 -3.13
CA TYR A 273 -10.36 6.16 -2.47
C TYR A 273 -10.64 6.12 -0.97
N ALA A 274 -11.76 6.70 -0.52
CA ALA A 274 -12.07 6.72 0.91
C ALA A 274 -12.18 5.31 1.48
N HIS A 275 -11.52 5.09 2.62
CA HIS A 275 -11.74 3.88 3.42
C HIS A 275 -13.16 3.88 4.00
N GLY A 276 -13.83 2.73 4.00
CA GLY A 276 -15.21 2.60 4.47
C GLY A 276 -15.36 1.38 5.37
N ILE A 277 -15.95 1.56 6.55
CA ILE A 277 -16.18 0.51 7.56
C ILE A 277 -17.49 0.80 8.31
N GLY A 278 -18.09 -0.20 8.93
CA GLY A 278 -19.31 0.00 9.71
C GLY A 278 -19.69 -1.20 10.55
N THR A 279 -20.59 -0.98 11.51
CA THR A 279 -21.06 -2.02 12.42
C THR A 279 -22.46 -1.70 12.96
N CYS A 280 -23.17 -2.72 13.45
CA CYS A 280 -24.43 -2.56 14.16
C CYS A 280 -24.17 -2.28 15.65
N LEU A 281 -24.91 -1.35 16.25
CA LEU A 281 -24.75 -0.99 17.67
C LEU A 281 -25.64 -1.80 18.62
N LEU A 282 -26.34 -2.82 18.12
CA LEU A 282 -27.12 -3.73 18.94
C LEU A 282 -26.20 -4.54 19.88
N PRO A 283 -26.70 -4.95 21.06
CA PRO A 283 -27.98 -4.60 21.66
C PRO A 283 -28.00 -3.22 22.36
N VAL A 284 -26.87 -2.50 22.38
CA VAL A 284 -26.71 -1.25 23.14
C VAL A 284 -27.60 -0.14 22.61
N ARG A 285 -27.69 0.01 21.27
CA ARG A 285 -28.52 1.00 20.58
C ARG A 285 -29.12 0.39 19.31
N LYS A 286 -30.35 0.79 18.97
CA LYS A 286 -31.02 0.42 17.70
C LYS A 286 -30.54 1.31 16.55
N GLU A 287 -29.24 1.31 16.32
CA GLU A 287 -28.54 2.19 15.39
C GLU A 287 -27.47 1.41 14.61
N VAL A 288 -27.22 1.82 13.38
CA VAL A 288 -26.08 1.35 12.56
C VAL A 288 -25.12 2.52 12.39
N VAL A 289 -23.83 2.28 12.63
CA VAL A 289 -22.77 3.28 12.41
C VAL A 289 -21.93 2.89 11.19
N MET A 290 -21.56 3.90 10.39
CA MET A 290 -20.64 3.72 9.28
C MET A 290 -19.66 4.90 9.21
N GLN A 291 -18.37 4.61 9.10
CA GLN A 291 -17.36 5.59 8.74
C GLN A 291 -17.02 5.48 7.25
N TYR A 292 -16.93 6.62 6.56
CA TYR A 292 -16.51 6.72 5.17
C TYR A 292 -15.56 7.91 5.00
N GLY A 293 -14.26 7.60 4.90
CA GLY A 293 -13.19 8.58 5.05
C GLY A 293 -13.37 9.35 6.36
N GLY A 294 -13.27 10.68 6.29
CA GLY A 294 -13.46 11.53 7.47
C GLY A 294 -14.92 11.73 7.94
N MET A 295 -15.91 11.07 7.32
CA MET A 295 -17.33 11.21 7.69
C MET A 295 -17.80 10.03 8.54
N LEU A 296 -18.59 10.31 9.57
CA LEU A 296 -19.32 9.32 10.35
C LEU A 296 -20.83 9.49 10.11
N TYR A 297 -21.52 8.40 9.80
CA TYR A 297 -22.97 8.35 9.66
C TYR A 297 -23.56 7.45 10.73
N VAL A 298 -24.65 7.90 11.34
CA VAL A 298 -25.48 7.09 12.24
C VAL A 298 -26.86 7.00 11.62
N CYS A 299 -27.31 5.78 11.38
CA CYS A 299 -28.61 5.45 10.83
C CYS A 299 -29.45 4.68 11.85
N ASP A 300 -30.77 4.70 11.70
CA ASP A 300 -31.59 3.68 12.33
C ASP A 300 -31.40 2.32 11.64
N LEU A 301 -31.99 1.27 12.20
CA LEU A 301 -31.91 -0.09 11.68
C LEU A 301 -32.47 -0.25 10.25
N LYS A 302 -33.29 0.69 9.76
CA LYS A 302 -33.83 0.68 8.38
C LYS A 302 -32.97 1.47 7.39
N GLY A 303 -31.85 2.02 7.83
CA GLY A 303 -30.95 2.83 7.02
C GLY A 303 -31.37 4.30 6.87
N LYS A 304 -32.35 4.77 7.66
CA LYS A 304 -32.68 6.20 7.69
C LYS A 304 -31.59 6.94 8.47
N LEU A 305 -31.00 7.93 7.82
CA LEU A 305 -30.00 8.80 8.44
C LEU A 305 -30.59 9.52 9.67
N LEU A 306 -29.94 9.34 10.82
CA LEU A 306 -30.25 10.05 12.06
C LEU A 306 -29.29 11.21 12.28
N GLN A 307 -27.99 10.96 12.12
CA GLN A 307 -26.93 11.91 12.42
C GLN A 307 -25.77 11.78 11.45
N THR A 308 -25.02 12.87 11.29
CA THR A 308 -23.75 12.89 10.58
C THR A 308 -22.78 13.74 11.36
N SER A 309 -21.53 13.29 11.47
CA SER A 309 -20.42 14.06 12.04
C SER A 309 -19.14 13.86 11.21
N GLY A 310 -18.12 14.63 11.57
CA GLY A 310 -16.86 14.67 10.84
C GLY A 310 -16.91 15.54 9.59
N GLU A 311 -15.80 15.56 8.88
CA GLU A 311 -15.60 16.35 7.68
C GLU A 311 -14.74 15.57 6.68
N LYS A 312 -14.85 15.91 5.40
CA LYS A 312 -14.06 15.25 4.35
C LYS A 312 -12.58 15.43 4.67
N TYR A 313 -11.89 14.29 4.77
CA TYR A 313 -10.48 14.23 5.08
C TYR A 313 -10.01 14.86 6.42
N GLY A 314 -10.92 15.14 7.38
CA GLY A 314 -10.54 15.82 8.64
C GLY A 314 -10.73 15.01 9.94
N ALA A 315 -11.38 13.85 9.91
CA ALA A 315 -11.49 12.98 11.09
C ALA A 315 -10.38 11.92 11.16
N ILE A 316 -10.21 11.28 12.32
CA ILE A 316 -9.43 10.05 12.45
C ILE A 316 -10.19 8.93 11.74
N ILE A 317 -9.56 8.37 10.72
CA ILE A 317 -10.10 7.25 9.94
C ILE A 317 -9.57 5.96 10.57
N TYR A 318 -10.48 5.10 11.01
CA TYR A 318 -10.16 3.86 11.68
C TYR A 318 -9.94 2.72 10.68
N ASN A 319 -9.15 1.71 11.03
CA ASN A 319 -9.06 0.47 10.24
C ASN A 319 -10.22 -0.48 10.54
N ASP A 320 -10.78 -0.39 11.75
CA ASP A 320 -11.84 -1.28 12.21
C ASP A 320 -12.73 -0.65 13.30
N LEU A 321 -13.95 -1.16 13.46
CA LEU A 321 -14.93 -0.76 14.46
C LEU A 321 -15.51 -2.00 15.16
N THR A 322 -15.47 -2.03 16.50
CA THR A 322 -16.11 -3.09 17.28
C THR A 322 -16.91 -2.56 18.46
N VAL A 323 -18.02 -3.20 18.75
CA VAL A 323 -18.90 -2.86 19.88
C VAL A 323 -18.67 -3.86 20.99
N ASP A 324 -18.50 -3.38 22.21
CA ASP A 324 -18.55 -4.21 23.42
C ASP A 324 -19.86 -3.90 24.17
N PRO A 325 -20.86 -4.80 24.12
CA PRO A 325 -22.16 -4.56 24.73
C PRO A 325 -22.10 -4.35 26.24
N GLU A 326 -21.24 -5.09 26.94
CA GLU A 326 -21.14 -5.09 28.40
C GLU A 326 -20.60 -3.76 28.94
N SER A 327 -19.58 -3.17 28.29
CA SER A 327 -19.12 -1.82 28.65
C SER A 327 -19.94 -0.69 28.02
N GLY A 328 -20.81 -1.00 27.05
CA GLY A 328 -21.56 -0.01 26.28
C GLY A 328 -20.66 0.94 25.48
N GLN A 329 -19.53 0.43 25.00
CA GLN A 329 -18.55 1.20 24.22
C GLN A 329 -18.51 0.73 22.77
N LEU A 330 -18.30 1.67 21.85
CA LEU A 330 -17.81 1.42 20.50
C LEU A 330 -16.32 1.78 20.47
N PHE A 331 -15.49 0.90 19.92
CA PHE A 331 -14.06 1.07 19.76
C PHE A 331 -13.71 1.27 18.29
N GLY A 332 -13.03 2.37 17.98
CA GLY A 332 -12.31 2.58 16.72
C GLY A 332 -10.86 2.12 16.85
N GLY A 333 -10.44 1.18 16.03
CA GLY A 333 -9.12 0.56 16.08
C GLY A 333 -8.19 1.04 14.99
N GLY A 334 -7.02 1.58 15.37
CA GLY A 334 -5.95 1.96 14.46
C GLY A 334 -6.28 3.18 13.61
N GLN A 335 -5.30 4.05 13.36
CA GLN A 335 -5.45 5.06 12.31
C GLN A 335 -4.89 4.47 11.01
N ILE A 336 -5.58 4.60 9.87
CA ILE A 336 -5.24 3.94 8.59
C ILE A 336 -3.80 4.18 8.07
N GLY A 337 -3.07 5.16 8.60
CA GLY A 337 -1.65 5.42 8.32
C GLY A 337 -0.67 4.54 9.12
N GLY A 338 -1.16 3.58 9.89
CA GLY A 338 -0.36 2.65 10.70
C GLY A 338 -0.39 2.92 12.20
N GLY A 339 -1.44 3.58 12.69
CA GLY A 339 -1.58 3.91 14.11
C GLY A 339 -1.89 2.72 15.00
N ASN A 340 -1.48 2.83 16.26
CA ASN A 340 -1.73 1.84 17.32
C ASN A 340 -2.69 2.34 18.41
N GLY A 341 -3.43 3.41 18.13
CA GLY A 341 -4.44 3.96 19.02
C GLY A 341 -5.76 3.19 18.97
N VAL A 342 -6.43 3.10 20.11
CA VAL A 342 -7.80 2.59 20.26
C VAL A 342 -8.66 3.70 20.86
N TYR A 343 -9.74 4.04 20.17
CA TYR A 343 -10.56 5.23 20.40
C TYR A 343 -11.95 4.84 20.88
N ARG A 344 -12.43 5.46 21.97
CA ARG A 344 -13.63 5.00 22.67
C ARG A 344 -14.81 5.96 22.54
N TYR A 345 -15.94 5.43 22.11
CA TYR A 345 -17.22 6.12 22.07
C TYR A 345 -18.16 5.51 23.10
N ALA A 346 -18.60 6.32 24.06
CA ALA A 346 -19.53 5.87 25.10
C ALA A 346 -20.97 5.90 24.58
N LEU A 347 -21.50 4.74 24.15
CA LEU A 347 -22.82 4.63 23.50
C LEU A 347 -23.98 4.93 24.45
N ASN A 348 -23.75 4.89 25.76
CA ASN A 348 -24.73 5.31 26.77
C ASN A 348 -24.99 6.84 26.76
N GLN A 349 -24.12 7.63 26.13
CA GLN A 349 -24.32 9.06 25.95
C GLN A 349 -25.22 9.32 24.73
N SER A 350 -26.21 10.20 24.89
CA SER A 350 -27.18 10.49 23.83
C SER A 350 -26.58 11.18 22.61
N ASP A 351 -25.37 11.70 22.69
CA ASP A 351 -24.65 12.44 21.65
C ASP A 351 -23.24 11.88 21.38
N TRP A 352 -23.03 10.59 21.65
CA TRP A 352 -21.75 9.89 21.51
C TRP A 352 -21.03 10.15 20.19
N TRP A 353 -21.76 10.28 19.07
CA TRP A 353 -21.21 10.52 17.73
C TRP A 353 -20.56 11.89 17.55
N LYS A 354 -20.78 12.83 18.49
CA LYS A 354 -20.12 14.14 18.52
C LYS A 354 -18.76 14.10 19.22
N LYS A 355 -18.39 12.95 19.81
CA LYS A 355 -17.10 12.81 20.48
C LYS A 355 -15.97 12.99 19.47
N GLU A 356 -15.23 14.07 19.63
CA GLU A 356 -13.98 14.28 18.92
C GLU A 356 -12.84 13.59 19.68
N HIS A 357 -11.90 13.05 18.92
CA HIS A 357 -10.69 12.43 19.43
C HIS A 357 -9.47 13.15 18.89
N ALA A 358 -8.51 13.41 19.78
CA ALA A 358 -7.15 13.71 19.36
C ALA A 358 -6.45 12.42 18.94
N LEU A 359 -5.54 12.54 17.97
CA LEU A 359 -4.64 11.48 17.58
C LEU A 359 -3.89 10.95 18.82
N THR A 360 -3.65 9.64 18.88
CA THR A 360 -2.94 9.02 20.00
C THR A 360 -1.93 7.99 19.53
N GLY A 361 -0.99 7.63 20.40
CA GLY A 361 0.03 6.62 20.14
C GLY A 361 0.97 6.99 19.00
N ARG A 362 1.27 6.00 18.15
CA ARG A 362 2.31 6.06 17.12
C ARG A 362 2.16 7.24 16.17
N MET A 363 0.94 7.61 15.80
CA MET A 363 0.76 8.66 14.82
C MET A 363 1.06 10.07 15.38
N VAL A 364 0.96 10.25 16.70
CA VAL A 364 1.45 11.49 17.36
C VAL A 364 2.97 11.57 17.31
N GLU A 365 3.65 10.44 17.54
CA GLU A 365 5.10 10.35 17.41
C GLU A 365 5.55 10.67 15.98
N VAL A 366 4.86 10.12 14.97
CA VAL A 366 5.12 10.41 13.55
C VAL A 366 4.95 11.90 13.26
N GLU A 367 3.87 12.54 13.72
CA GLU A 367 3.64 13.98 13.55
C GLU A 367 4.79 14.81 14.13
N GLN A 368 5.22 14.49 15.36
CA GLN A 368 6.34 15.16 16.02
C GLN A 368 7.66 14.96 15.28
N ASN A 369 7.93 13.74 14.80
CA ASN A 369 9.14 13.41 14.04
C ASN A 369 9.18 14.14 12.69
N LEU A 370 8.03 14.33 12.04
CA LEU A 370 7.94 15.08 10.78
C LEU A 370 8.13 16.59 11.00
N ASP A 371 7.53 17.17 12.04
CA ASP A 371 7.74 18.58 12.41
C ASP A 371 9.21 18.84 12.74
N MET A 372 9.85 17.93 13.50
CA MET A 372 11.28 18.00 13.80
C MET A 372 12.13 17.96 12.52
N LEU A 373 11.88 16.98 11.64
CA LEU A 373 12.59 16.82 10.38
C LEU A 373 12.47 18.07 9.51
N TYR A 374 11.26 18.64 9.39
CA TYR A 374 11.03 19.86 8.62
C TYR A 374 11.80 21.05 9.19
N ARG A 375 11.74 21.27 10.51
CA ARG A 375 12.46 22.36 11.19
C ARG A 375 13.97 22.25 11.05
N GLN A 376 14.50 21.03 11.10
CA GLN A 376 15.93 20.78 10.89
C GLN A 376 16.31 21.03 9.42
N ALA A 377 15.54 20.54 8.46
CA ALA A 377 15.78 20.78 7.04
C ALA A 377 15.77 22.27 6.68
N LEU A 378 14.86 23.06 7.27
CA LEU A 378 14.80 24.52 7.07
C LEU A 378 16.02 25.27 7.62
N LYS A 379 16.75 24.70 8.57
CA LYS A 379 17.94 25.30 9.20
C LYS A 379 19.24 24.74 8.65
N PHE A 380 19.18 23.62 7.94
CA PHE A 380 20.35 22.93 7.44
C PHE A 380 21.11 23.78 6.41
N THR A 381 22.44 23.76 6.51
CA THR A 381 23.35 24.33 5.52
C THR A 381 24.31 23.23 5.09
N PRO A 382 24.49 22.99 3.78
CA PRO A 382 25.43 21.99 3.29
C PRO A 382 26.85 22.24 3.85
N PRO A 383 27.56 21.18 4.26
CA PRO A 383 28.96 21.30 4.67
C PRO A 383 29.86 21.63 3.46
N ASP A 384 31.03 22.24 3.71
CA ASP A 384 31.94 22.72 2.66
C ASP A 384 32.43 21.63 1.69
N TYR A 385 32.48 20.37 2.14
CA TYR A 385 32.85 19.22 1.29
C TYR A 385 31.73 18.78 0.35
N GLN A 386 30.48 19.15 0.61
CA GLN A 386 29.36 18.83 -0.26
C GLN A 386 29.34 19.80 -1.45
N LYS A 387 29.60 19.27 -2.64
CA LYS A 387 29.57 20.08 -3.86
C LYS A 387 28.14 20.53 -4.17
N PRO A 388 27.96 21.76 -4.69
CA PRO A 388 26.68 22.20 -5.21
C PRO A 388 26.17 21.27 -6.32
N ALA A 389 24.85 21.08 -6.37
CA ALA A 389 24.22 20.33 -7.44
C ALA A 389 24.46 21.00 -8.80
N LYS A 390 24.76 20.21 -9.83
CA LYS A 390 24.96 20.70 -11.20
C LYS A 390 23.67 20.76 -12.02
N LYS A 391 22.63 20.08 -11.55
CA LYS A 391 21.31 19.97 -12.18
C LYS A 391 20.27 20.45 -11.17
N GLU A 392 19.09 20.79 -11.68
CA GLU A 392 17.91 21.04 -10.85
C GLU A 392 17.08 19.75 -10.70
N TRP A 393 16.32 19.70 -9.61
CA TRP A 393 15.19 18.79 -9.47
C TRP A 393 14.04 19.26 -10.36
N VAL A 394 13.25 18.34 -10.90
CA VAL A 394 12.06 18.69 -11.70
C VAL A 394 10.82 18.03 -11.12
N MET A 395 9.96 18.83 -10.50
CA MET A 395 8.75 18.37 -9.82
C MET A 395 7.51 18.73 -10.64
N ILE A 396 6.96 17.72 -11.31
CA ILE A 396 5.67 17.79 -12.00
C ILE A 396 4.57 17.70 -10.95
N THR A 397 4.05 18.86 -10.55
CA THR A 397 3.09 18.96 -9.45
C THR A 397 2.32 20.27 -9.47
N GLY A 398 1.12 20.24 -8.89
CA GLY A 398 0.31 21.41 -8.58
C GLY A 398 0.37 21.81 -7.10
N ILE A 399 1.39 21.37 -6.36
CA ILE A 399 1.59 21.70 -4.94
C ILE A 399 2.39 23.01 -4.85
N ASP A 400 1.91 23.91 -4.00
CA ASP A 400 2.57 25.20 -3.76
C ASP A 400 3.79 25.06 -2.84
N GLU A 401 4.86 25.78 -3.20
CA GLU A 401 6.05 25.92 -2.36
C GLU A 401 5.76 26.87 -1.20
N LEU A 402 6.03 26.42 0.04
CA LEU A 402 5.91 27.28 1.22
C LEU A 402 7.03 28.34 1.24
N PRO A 403 6.74 29.58 1.69
CA PRO A 403 7.73 30.65 1.71
C PRO A 403 9.02 30.35 2.48
N ALA A 404 8.97 29.50 3.51
CA ALA A 404 10.16 29.07 4.24
C ALA A 404 11.08 28.19 3.40
N VAL A 405 10.50 27.31 2.58
CA VAL A 405 11.21 26.42 1.64
C VAL A 405 11.79 27.23 0.48
N GLY A 406 11.04 28.23 -0.01
CA GLY A 406 11.48 29.16 -1.05
C GLY A 406 12.80 29.89 -0.75
N LYS A 407 13.15 30.08 0.52
CA LYS A 407 14.37 30.79 0.96
C LYS A 407 15.64 29.92 0.95
N LEU A 408 15.50 28.60 0.85
CA LEU A 408 16.62 27.66 0.83
C LEU A 408 17.37 27.73 -0.50
N LYS A 409 18.70 27.56 -0.46
CA LYS A 409 19.61 27.77 -1.60
C LYS A 409 20.63 26.63 -1.83
N GLY A 410 20.41 25.47 -1.23
CA GLY A 410 21.30 24.31 -1.37
C GLY A 410 21.15 23.58 -2.70
N ALA A 411 19.94 23.53 -3.26
CA ALA A 411 19.66 23.05 -4.62
C ALA A 411 18.38 23.69 -5.18
N ASP A 412 18.30 23.75 -6.51
CA ASP A 412 17.15 24.30 -7.22
C ASP A 412 16.08 23.24 -7.50
N ILE A 413 14.80 23.63 -7.37
CA ILE A 413 13.65 22.84 -7.80
C ILE A 413 12.90 23.63 -8.86
N GLN A 414 12.70 22.99 -10.01
CA GLN A 414 11.78 23.46 -11.03
C GLN A 414 10.41 22.81 -10.83
N PHE A 415 9.40 23.63 -10.55
CA PHE A 415 8.00 23.20 -10.51
C PHE A 415 7.40 23.23 -11.92
N VAL A 416 6.68 22.17 -12.29
CA VAL A 416 6.12 21.96 -13.64
C VAL A 416 4.66 21.55 -13.53
N GLN A 417 3.77 22.21 -14.26
CA GLN A 417 2.34 21.87 -14.24
C GLN A 417 2.02 20.70 -15.17
N GLN A 418 1.15 19.80 -14.73
CA GLN A 418 0.62 18.77 -15.62
C GLN A 418 -0.67 19.26 -16.30
N ILE A 419 -0.71 19.22 -17.62
CA ILE A 419 -1.89 19.55 -18.42
C ILE A 419 -2.30 18.38 -19.32
N SER A 420 -3.46 18.50 -19.98
CA SER A 420 -3.96 17.52 -20.95
C SER A 420 -4.28 18.22 -22.26
N MET A 421 -3.87 17.62 -23.38
CA MET A 421 -3.98 18.18 -24.73
C MET A 421 -4.81 17.24 -25.62
N GLN A 422 -6.11 17.12 -25.30
CA GLN A 422 -7.01 16.12 -25.90
C GLN A 422 -7.44 16.54 -27.30
N GLU A 423 -6.71 16.07 -28.31
CA GLU A 423 -6.87 16.53 -29.69
C GLU A 423 -8.03 15.81 -30.40
N ASN A 424 -8.91 16.59 -31.03
CA ASN A 424 -9.95 16.07 -31.90
C ASN A 424 -9.38 15.74 -33.28
N THR A 425 -8.83 14.54 -33.42
CA THR A 425 -8.12 14.10 -34.64
C THR A 425 -8.91 13.07 -35.44
N ASP A 426 -8.85 13.20 -36.77
CA ASP A 426 -9.11 12.08 -37.69
C ASP A 426 -8.02 11.03 -37.51
N ARG A 427 -8.40 9.75 -37.40
CA ARG A 427 -7.48 8.62 -37.21
C ARG A 427 -7.38 7.73 -38.46
N THR A 428 -7.90 8.17 -39.60
CA THR A 428 -7.89 7.39 -40.85
C THR A 428 -6.49 6.89 -41.24
N GLU A 429 -5.45 7.73 -41.15
CA GLU A 429 -4.07 7.30 -41.45
C GLU A 429 -3.51 6.34 -40.40
N LEU A 430 -3.88 6.50 -39.12
CA LEU A 430 -3.51 5.54 -38.07
C LEU A 430 -4.19 4.18 -38.31
N VAL A 431 -5.45 4.16 -38.73
CA VAL A 431 -6.15 2.92 -39.09
C VAL A 431 -5.47 2.21 -40.25
N LYS A 432 -4.97 2.94 -41.25
CA LYS A 432 -4.16 2.34 -42.33
C LYS A 432 -2.86 1.71 -41.82
N ALA A 433 -2.27 2.26 -40.76
CA ALA A 433 -1.00 1.80 -40.20
C ALA A 433 -1.15 0.61 -39.22
N VAL A 434 -2.17 0.62 -38.35
CA VAL A 434 -2.31 -0.36 -37.25
C VAL A 434 -3.70 -1.01 -37.16
N GLY A 435 -4.58 -0.77 -38.13
CA GLY A 435 -5.93 -1.30 -38.17
C GLY A 435 -6.92 -0.59 -37.24
N GLU A 436 -8.12 -1.16 -37.13
CA GLU A 436 -9.26 -0.60 -36.37
C GLU A 436 -8.96 -0.36 -34.89
N GLU A 437 -7.95 -1.04 -34.34
CA GLU A 437 -7.47 -0.82 -32.97
C GLU A 437 -7.10 0.64 -32.70
N ALA A 438 -6.63 1.38 -33.72
CA ALA A 438 -6.36 2.82 -33.65
C ALA A 438 -7.57 3.67 -33.24
N LEU A 439 -8.81 3.21 -33.47
CA LEU A 439 -10.01 3.98 -33.16
C LEU A 439 -10.34 4.01 -31.67
N LYS A 440 -9.75 3.13 -30.86
CA LYS A 440 -9.98 3.10 -29.41
C LYS A 440 -9.46 4.40 -28.78
N ARG A 441 -10.36 5.09 -28.09
CA ARG A 441 -10.10 6.32 -27.32
C ARG A 441 -10.28 6.08 -25.83
N ASP A 442 -9.53 6.80 -25.02
CA ASP A 442 -9.72 6.83 -23.57
C ASP A 442 -11.06 7.51 -23.25
N LYS A 443 -12.00 6.73 -22.71
CA LYS A 443 -13.37 7.18 -22.42
C LYS A 443 -13.44 8.29 -21.37
N ARG A 444 -12.35 8.57 -20.66
CA ARG A 444 -12.27 9.64 -19.65
C ARG A 444 -11.95 11.01 -20.28
N MET A 445 -11.53 11.03 -21.54
CA MET A 445 -11.12 12.23 -22.27
C MET A 445 -12.24 12.72 -23.21
N ARG A 446 -12.27 14.03 -23.46
CA ARG A 446 -13.29 14.70 -24.29
C ARG A 446 -12.91 14.80 -25.77
N TYR A 447 -11.62 14.92 -26.10
CA TYR A 447 -11.11 15.12 -27.46
C TYR A 447 -11.78 16.28 -28.20
N ASP A 448 -11.72 17.47 -27.59
CA ASP A 448 -12.46 18.65 -28.02
C ASP A 448 -11.57 19.78 -28.55
N LYS A 449 -10.24 19.59 -28.59
CA LYS A 449 -9.29 20.64 -29.00
C LYS A 449 -8.78 20.45 -30.42
N THR A 450 -8.60 21.53 -31.17
CA THR A 450 -7.86 21.50 -32.44
C THR A 450 -6.35 21.59 -32.20
N GLN A 451 -5.55 21.25 -33.21
CA GLN A 451 -4.10 21.44 -33.19
C GLN A 451 -3.73 22.91 -32.94
N GLU A 452 -4.41 23.86 -33.59
CA GLU A 452 -4.14 25.30 -33.44
C GLU A 452 -4.39 25.76 -32.00
N GLU A 453 -5.46 25.30 -31.35
CA GLU A 453 -5.76 25.63 -29.96
C GLU A 453 -4.70 25.06 -28.99
N ILE A 454 -4.23 23.84 -29.23
CA ILE A 454 -3.17 23.21 -28.43
C ILE A 454 -1.85 23.98 -28.59
N VAL A 455 -1.47 24.32 -29.82
CA VAL A 455 -0.25 25.08 -30.10
C VAL A 455 -0.36 26.52 -29.57
N ALA A 456 -1.53 27.15 -29.64
CA ALA A 456 -1.76 28.47 -29.05
C ALA A 456 -1.59 28.46 -27.53
N LEU A 457 -2.12 27.44 -26.85
CA LEU A 457 -1.90 27.23 -25.41
C LEU A 457 -0.41 27.08 -25.08
N ALA A 458 0.35 26.32 -25.88
CA ALA A 458 1.80 26.19 -25.69
C ALA A 458 2.52 27.54 -25.82
N ARG A 459 2.20 28.34 -26.85
CA ARG A 459 2.78 29.69 -27.03
C ARG A 459 2.44 30.64 -25.87
N GLU A 460 1.22 30.56 -25.35
CA GLU A 460 0.80 31.37 -24.21
C GLU A 460 1.60 31.02 -22.95
N ARG A 461 1.76 29.73 -22.65
CA ARG A 461 2.57 29.29 -21.50
C ARG A 461 4.04 29.66 -21.65
N GLU A 462 4.61 29.54 -22.84
CA GLU A 462 5.97 29.99 -23.13
C GLU A 462 6.12 31.50 -22.87
N LYS A 463 5.18 32.32 -23.37
CA LYS A 463 5.16 33.76 -23.15
C LYS A 463 5.10 34.13 -21.66
N ASN A 464 4.35 33.37 -20.88
CA ASN A 464 4.20 33.59 -19.44
C ASN A 464 5.33 32.96 -18.61
N GLY A 465 6.22 32.18 -19.22
CA GLY A 465 7.26 31.44 -18.51
C GLY A 465 6.69 30.36 -17.58
N GLU A 466 5.59 29.70 -17.97
CA GLU A 466 4.86 28.71 -17.17
C GLU A 466 5.18 27.27 -17.59
N PRO A 467 6.07 26.55 -16.88
CA PRO A 467 6.47 25.20 -17.25
C PRO A 467 5.31 24.22 -17.24
N PHE A 468 5.31 23.28 -18.19
CA PHE A 468 4.31 22.23 -18.26
C PHE A 468 4.80 20.92 -18.87
N VAL A 469 4.11 19.83 -18.52
CA VAL A 469 4.11 18.56 -19.27
C VAL A 469 2.68 18.27 -19.74
N ALA A 470 2.55 17.57 -20.86
CA ALA A 470 1.25 17.17 -21.37
C ALA A 470 1.04 15.66 -21.24
N TRP A 471 -0.13 15.25 -20.74
CA TRP A 471 -0.54 13.84 -20.78
C TRP A 471 -0.99 13.48 -22.21
N ALA A 472 -0.22 12.61 -22.86
CA ALA A 472 -0.29 12.36 -24.31
C ALA A 472 -0.72 10.93 -24.70
N GLY A 473 -0.67 9.97 -23.76
CA GLY A 473 -1.19 8.62 -24.00
C GLY A 473 -1.52 7.87 -22.72
N HIS A 474 -2.50 6.96 -22.80
CA HIS A 474 -2.92 6.13 -21.67
C HIS A 474 -3.55 4.81 -22.10
N GLY A 475 -3.05 3.70 -21.56
CA GLY A 475 -3.64 2.37 -21.68
C GLY A 475 -3.90 2.01 -23.14
N ASN A 476 -5.18 1.90 -23.48
CA ASN A 476 -5.63 1.56 -24.83
C ASN A 476 -5.68 2.76 -25.79
N ASP A 477 -5.19 3.94 -25.43
CA ASP A 477 -5.09 5.08 -26.35
C ASP A 477 -3.73 5.79 -26.23
N PRO A 478 -2.71 5.33 -26.99
CA PRO A 478 -1.42 6.00 -27.09
C PRO A 478 -1.45 7.37 -27.78
N PHE A 479 -2.56 7.73 -28.45
CA PHE A 479 -2.62 8.81 -29.44
C PHE A 479 -3.63 9.90 -29.02
N ILE A 480 -3.60 10.30 -27.75
CA ILE A 480 -4.46 11.39 -27.24
C ILE A 480 -4.16 12.71 -27.97
N THR A 481 -2.89 12.90 -28.32
CA THR A 481 -2.38 14.02 -29.12
C THR A 481 -1.58 13.46 -30.29
N GLN A 482 -1.79 13.99 -31.51
CA GLN A 482 -1.05 13.57 -32.71
C GLN A 482 0.42 14.01 -32.63
N ILE A 483 1.30 13.23 -33.27
CA ILE A 483 2.73 13.55 -33.25
C ILE A 483 3.09 14.91 -33.85
N ASP A 484 2.45 15.30 -34.95
CA ASP A 484 2.69 16.59 -35.58
C ASP A 484 2.32 17.74 -34.64
N THR A 485 1.26 17.57 -33.83
CA THR A 485 0.84 18.52 -32.81
C THR A 485 1.88 18.59 -31.68
N MET A 486 2.38 17.45 -31.22
CA MET A 486 3.43 17.39 -30.19
C MET A 486 4.74 18.05 -30.64
N GLU A 487 5.17 17.83 -31.88
CA GLU A 487 6.35 18.51 -32.46
C GLU A 487 6.14 20.04 -32.48
N LYS A 488 4.97 20.51 -32.95
CA LYS A 488 4.63 21.94 -32.95
C LYS A 488 4.56 22.54 -31.55
N VAL A 489 4.12 21.78 -30.54
CA VAL A 489 4.15 22.21 -29.13
C VAL A 489 5.58 22.43 -28.65
N LEU A 490 6.50 21.50 -28.95
CA LEU A 490 7.92 21.64 -28.60
C LEU A 490 8.58 22.84 -29.30
N GLU A 491 8.16 23.17 -30.53
CA GLU A 491 8.63 24.37 -31.23
C GLU A 491 8.03 25.66 -30.70
N ALA A 492 6.76 25.63 -30.29
CA ALA A 492 6.04 26.77 -29.74
C ALA A 492 6.44 27.12 -28.31
N ALA A 493 6.90 26.14 -27.53
CA ALA A 493 7.25 26.28 -26.12
C ALA A 493 8.61 25.64 -25.78
N PRO A 494 9.71 26.14 -26.37
CA PRO A 494 11.04 25.53 -26.23
C PRO A 494 11.60 25.59 -24.80
N ASN A 495 11.18 26.56 -23.97
CA ASN A 495 11.68 26.74 -22.61
C ASN A 495 10.69 26.25 -21.54
N THR A 496 9.40 26.24 -21.83
CA THR A 496 8.38 25.84 -20.84
C THR A 496 7.80 24.45 -21.07
N CYS A 497 7.94 23.83 -22.24
CA CYS A 497 7.52 22.45 -22.43
C CYS A 497 8.58 21.46 -21.90
N TYR A 498 8.22 20.70 -20.88
CA TYR A 498 9.04 19.64 -20.27
C TYR A 498 8.73 18.25 -20.82
N GLY A 499 7.81 18.16 -21.79
CA GLY A 499 7.56 16.95 -22.58
C GLY A 499 6.22 16.27 -22.27
N PHE A 500 6.19 14.94 -22.41
CA PHE A 500 4.95 14.18 -22.58
C PHE A 500 4.88 12.94 -21.68
N ILE A 501 3.73 12.71 -21.07
CA ILE A 501 3.46 11.54 -20.20
C ILE A 501 2.68 10.47 -20.99
N TYR A 502 3.17 9.24 -20.92
CA TYR A 502 2.52 8.01 -21.36
C TYR A 502 2.34 7.06 -20.17
N ALA A 503 1.18 6.42 -20.06
CA ALA A 503 0.87 5.57 -18.91
C ALA A 503 0.17 4.27 -19.35
N GLU A 504 0.44 3.16 -18.67
CA GLU A 504 -0.28 1.88 -18.79
C GLU A 504 -0.36 1.23 -20.19
N MET A 505 0.37 1.71 -21.18
CA MET A 505 0.58 1.08 -22.50
C MET A 505 1.57 -0.09 -22.40
N HIS A 506 1.28 -1.16 -21.67
CA HIS A 506 2.28 -2.20 -21.33
C HIS A 506 2.24 -3.43 -22.25
N ASP A 507 1.10 -3.69 -22.88
CA ASP A 507 0.87 -4.86 -23.74
C ASP A 507 1.87 -4.91 -24.92
N ILE A 508 2.63 -5.99 -25.00
CA ILE A 508 3.65 -6.23 -26.03
C ILE A 508 3.04 -6.66 -27.37
N HIS A 509 1.78 -7.10 -27.38
CA HIS A 509 1.07 -7.55 -28.59
C HIS A 509 0.22 -6.46 -29.23
N ASP A 510 0.09 -5.31 -28.57
CA ASP A 510 -0.73 -4.20 -29.05
C ASP A 510 -0.06 -3.52 -30.28
N PRO A 511 -0.63 -3.61 -31.49
CA PRO A 511 -0.02 -3.03 -32.69
C PRO A 511 0.16 -1.50 -32.59
N ARG A 512 -0.61 -0.82 -31.73
CA ARG A 512 -0.47 0.62 -31.48
C ARG A 512 0.78 0.93 -30.68
N VAL A 513 1.17 0.05 -29.76
CA VAL A 513 2.43 0.16 -29.01
C VAL A 513 3.62 0.02 -29.97
N HIS A 514 3.58 -0.99 -30.86
CA HIS A 514 4.59 -1.16 -31.91
C HIS A 514 4.72 0.09 -32.79
N HIS A 515 3.61 0.63 -33.27
CA HIS A 515 3.62 1.85 -34.08
C HIS A 515 4.12 3.07 -33.30
N PHE A 516 3.71 3.22 -32.04
CA PHE A 516 4.22 4.28 -31.18
C PHE A 516 5.75 4.21 -31.02
N ILE A 517 6.31 3.03 -30.72
CA ILE A 517 7.75 2.85 -30.56
C ILE A 517 8.49 3.10 -31.87
N ASN A 518 7.98 2.59 -32.99
CA ASN A 518 8.66 2.66 -34.28
C ASN A 518 8.56 4.03 -34.95
N GLU A 519 7.42 4.72 -34.84
CA GLU A 519 7.17 5.98 -35.55
C GLU A 519 7.22 7.20 -34.63
N TYR A 520 6.64 7.11 -33.43
CA TYR A 520 6.52 8.27 -32.55
C TYR A 520 7.82 8.58 -31.80
N VAL A 521 8.42 7.56 -31.18
CA VAL A 521 9.58 7.75 -30.29
C VAL A 521 10.79 8.34 -31.02
N PRO A 522 11.20 7.89 -32.23
CA PRO A 522 12.35 8.47 -32.93
C PRO A 522 12.14 9.96 -33.28
N ARG A 523 10.94 10.31 -33.73
CA ARG A 523 10.55 11.69 -34.06
C ARG A 523 10.51 12.59 -32.82
N LEU A 524 9.84 12.15 -31.76
CA LEU A 524 9.78 12.87 -30.49
C LEU A 524 11.16 13.03 -29.86
N ALA A 525 12.01 11.99 -29.89
CA ALA A 525 13.39 12.09 -29.39
C ALA A 525 14.20 13.14 -30.15
N LYS A 526 14.09 13.16 -31.49
CA LYS A 526 14.71 14.21 -32.32
C LYS A 526 14.21 15.60 -31.95
N ALA A 527 12.90 15.77 -31.77
CA ALA A 527 12.29 17.04 -31.41
C ALA A 527 12.70 17.51 -30.00
N CYS A 528 12.70 16.61 -29.01
CA CYS A 528 13.12 16.92 -27.63
C CYS A 528 14.58 17.40 -27.57
N ARG A 529 15.48 16.78 -28.35
CA ARG A 529 16.90 17.12 -28.40
C ARG A 529 17.21 18.51 -28.98
N LYS A 530 16.29 19.10 -29.74
CA LYS A 530 16.47 20.45 -30.32
C LYS A 530 16.73 21.51 -29.24
N ASN A 531 16.05 21.39 -28.10
CA ASN A 531 16.20 22.29 -26.95
C ASN A 531 16.77 21.59 -25.69
N GLY A 532 16.82 20.26 -25.67
CA GLY A 532 17.45 19.46 -24.61
C GLY A 532 16.70 19.41 -23.27
N ARG A 533 15.52 20.04 -23.17
CA ARG A 533 14.72 20.15 -21.94
C ARG A 533 13.64 19.07 -21.83
N ALA A 534 12.84 18.90 -22.89
CA ALA A 534 11.70 18.01 -22.89
C ALA A 534 12.10 16.53 -22.80
N LYS A 535 11.26 15.73 -22.13
CA LYS A 535 11.44 14.30 -21.90
C LYS A 535 10.17 13.51 -22.22
N LEU A 536 10.30 12.19 -22.33
CA LEU A 536 9.17 11.27 -22.41
C LEU A 536 9.07 10.49 -21.10
N TYR A 537 7.99 10.72 -20.36
CA TYR A 537 7.72 10.09 -19.07
C TYR A 537 6.83 8.88 -19.26
N PHE A 538 7.24 7.74 -18.71
CA PHE A 538 6.50 6.49 -18.84
C PHE A 538 6.05 6.01 -17.47
N ARG A 539 4.76 5.78 -17.28
CA ARG A 539 4.17 5.37 -16.00
C ARG A 539 3.63 3.95 -16.10
N TYR A 540 4.34 3.00 -15.50
CA TYR A 540 3.99 1.58 -15.56
C TYR A 540 3.98 0.90 -14.19
N LYS A 541 3.22 -0.20 -14.10
CA LYS A 541 2.89 -0.90 -12.85
C LYS A 541 3.77 -2.13 -12.64
N ASN A 542 3.65 -2.71 -11.45
CA ASN A 542 4.08 -4.06 -11.15
C ASN A 542 5.53 -4.32 -11.60
N VAL A 543 5.77 -5.41 -12.33
CA VAL A 543 7.10 -5.85 -12.74
C VAL A 543 7.58 -5.21 -14.04
N PHE A 544 6.86 -4.24 -14.62
CA PHE A 544 7.17 -3.70 -15.95
C PHE A 544 8.64 -3.30 -16.10
N TRP A 545 9.19 -2.49 -15.20
CA TRP A 545 10.57 -2.02 -15.30
C TRP A 545 11.63 -3.06 -15.02
N ALA A 546 11.24 -4.19 -14.47
CA ALA A 546 12.11 -5.27 -14.06
C ALA A 546 11.98 -6.52 -14.93
N ALA A 547 10.91 -6.64 -15.73
CA ALA A 547 10.63 -7.82 -16.53
C ALA A 547 9.95 -7.44 -17.87
N SER A 548 8.75 -6.87 -17.86
CA SER A 548 7.98 -6.64 -19.12
C SER A 548 8.72 -5.72 -20.10
N SER A 549 9.52 -4.75 -19.62
CA SER A 549 10.36 -3.89 -20.46
C SER A 549 11.54 -4.62 -21.13
N HIS A 550 11.83 -5.85 -20.73
CA HIS A 550 12.88 -6.70 -21.29
C HIS A 550 12.39 -7.55 -22.47
N GLN A 551 11.10 -7.46 -22.82
CA GLN A 551 10.51 -8.11 -23.98
C GLN A 551 10.40 -7.12 -25.16
N GLU A 552 10.47 -7.63 -26.39
CA GLU A 552 10.15 -6.82 -27.58
C GLU A 552 8.66 -6.43 -27.56
N PRO A 553 8.29 -5.21 -27.98
CA PRO A 553 9.14 -4.17 -28.58
C PRO A 553 9.82 -3.23 -27.56
N TRP A 554 9.49 -3.33 -26.27
CA TRP A 554 9.99 -2.40 -25.25
C TRP A 554 11.49 -2.46 -25.05
N LYS A 555 12.09 -3.66 -25.16
CA LYS A 555 13.53 -3.88 -25.03
C LYS A 555 14.33 -3.00 -25.99
N ASP A 556 13.89 -2.91 -27.23
CA ASP A 556 14.54 -2.13 -28.30
C ASP A 556 14.47 -0.62 -28.06
N MET A 557 13.50 -0.17 -27.29
CA MET A 557 13.39 1.23 -26.90
C MET A 557 14.20 1.52 -25.64
N PHE A 558 13.91 0.83 -24.55
CA PHE A 558 14.44 1.16 -23.23
C PHE A 558 15.89 0.73 -23.02
N PHE A 559 16.33 -0.38 -23.62
CA PHE A 559 17.66 -0.94 -23.41
C PHE A 559 18.63 -0.78 -24.60
N SER A 560 18.20 -0.11 -25.68
CA SER A 560 19.09 0.14 -26.84
C SER A 560 20.15 1.22 -26.60
N GLY A 561 20.05 2.00 -25.53
CA GLY A 561 20.91 3.15 -25.24
C GLY A 561 20.68 4.37 -26.16
N LYS A 562 19.89 4.23 -27.23
CA LYS A 562 19.63 5.29 -28.23
C LYS A 562 18.85 6.47 -27.69
N TYR A 563 18.09 6.28 -26.61
CA TYR A 563 17.15 7.27 -26.08
C TYR A 563 17.38 7.59 -24.59
N SER A 564 18.55 7.21 -24.05
CA SER A 564 18.89 7.36 -22.62
C SER A 564 18.74 8.79 -22.08
N ASP A 565 18.93 9.79 -22.93
CA ASP A 565 18.78 11.21 -22.63
C ASP A 565 17.34 11.73 -22.66
N VAL A 566 16.38 10.97 -23.21
CA VAL A 566 15.00 11.43 -23.43
C VAL A 566 14.00 10.67 -22.54
N LEU A 567 14.23 9.39 -22.28
CA LEU A 567 13.30 8.54 -21.54
C LEU A 567 13.41 8.77 -20.03
N VAL A 568 12.26 8.87 -19.36
CA VAL A 568 12.16 8.99 -17.89
C VAL A 568 11.17 7.93 -17.38
N PRO A 569 11.67 6.78 -16.90
CA PRO A 569 10.85 5.75 -16.26
C PRO A 569 10.18 6.27 -14.99
N SER A 570 8.92 5.91 -14.76
CA SER A 570 8.13 6.24 -13.57
C SER A 570 7.21 5.09 -13.20
N ALA A 571 6.80 5.02 -11.93
CA ALA A 571 5.82 4.04 -11.47
C ALA A 571 4.38 4.48 -11.77
N GLU A 572 3.47 3.51 -11.81
CA GLU A 572 2.05 3.62 -11.49
C GLU A 572 1.63 2.49 -10.54
N ASP A 573 2.30 2.36 -9.40
CA ASP A 573 2.14 1.26 -8.44
C ASP A 573 0.82 1.23 -7.64
N THR A 574 -0.23 1.81 -8.22
CA THR A 574 -1.60 1.65 -7.76
C THR A 574 -2.05 0.20 -7.97
N ASN A 575 -2.60 -0.44 -6.93
CA ASN A 575 -3.04 -1.85 -6.98
C ASN A 575 -1.89 -2.80 -7.35
N SER A 576 -0.67 -2.50 -6.90
CA SER A 576 0.54 -3.30 -7.11
C SER A 576 0.92 -4.06 -5.83
N ARG A 577 1.66 -5.16 -5.98
CA ARG A 577 2.21 -5.97 -4.89
C ARG A 577 3.74 -6.10 -4.97
N THR A 578 4.33 -5.48 -5.98
CA THR A 578 5.73 -5.67 -6.41
C THR A 578 6.44 -4.33 -6.56
N GLN A 579 6.11 -3.35 -5.72
CA GLN A 579 6.68 -1.99 -5.75
C GLN A 579 8.20 -1.99 -5.57
N ASP A 580 8.72 -2.91 -4.76
CA ASP A 580 10.13 -3.16 -4.55
C ASP A 580 10.83 -3.66 -5.83
N ILE A 581 10.18 -4.52 -6.60
CA ILE A 581 10.67 -5.00 -7.91
C ILE A 581 10.61 -3.88 -8.95
N ASN A 582 9.51 -3.12 -9.00
CA ASN A 582 9.37 -1.95 -9.85
C ASN A 582 10.47 -0.91 -9.58
N PHE A 583 10.80 -0.71 -8.30
CA PHE A 583 11.89 0.15 -7.86
C PHE A 583 13.25 -0.41 -8.29
N ALA A 584 13.54 -1.69 -8.04
CA ALA A 584 14.79 -2.33 -8.44
C ALA A 584 15.05 -2.27 -9.95
N GLY A 585 14.01 -2.42 -10.78
CA GLY A 585 14.08 -2.26 -12.23
C GLY A 585 14.50 -0.83 -12.64
N ARG A 586 13.86 0.20 -12.06
CA ARG A 586 14.21 1.61 -12.36
C ARG A 586 15.62 1.98 -11.91
N VAL A 587 16.07 1.48 -10.76
CA VAL A 587 17.48 1.65 -10.32
C VAL A 587 18.43 0.96 -11.30
N GLY A 588 18.09 -0.23 -11.79
CA GLY A 588 18.90 -0.94 -12.77
C GLY A 588 18.98 -0.24 -14.13
N MET A 589 17.90 0.38 -14.58
CA MET A 589 17.92 1.22 -15.78
C MET A 589 18.89 2.41 -15.64
N LEU A 590 18.84 3.12 -14.50
CA LEU A 590 19.72 4.27 -14.25
C LEU A 590 21.18 3.83 -14.05
N ALA A 591 21.43 2.91 -13.13
CA ALA A 591 22.78 2.45 -12.78
C ALA A 591 23.44 1.66 -13.93
N GLY A 592 22.66 0.97 -14.75
CA GLY A 592 23.11 0.31 -15.97
C GLY A 592 23.45 1.28 -17.09
N GLY A 593 23.00 2.54 -16.99
CA GLY A 593 23.23 3.59 -17.99
C GLY A 593 22.28 3.54 -19.19
N TYR A 594 21.15 2.86 -19.05
CA TYR A 594 20.11 2.77 -20.08
C TYR A 594 19.24 4.03 -20.12
N VAL A 595 19.10 4.71 -18.98
CA VAL A 595 18.49 6.04 -18.86
C VAL A 595 19.37 6.96 -18.05
N ASN A 596 19.28 8.26 -18.30
CA ASN A 596 19.97 9.29 -17.54
C ASN A 596 19.17 9.78 -16.32
N ASP A 597 17.86 9.52 -16.32
CA ASP A 597 16.93 10.04 -15.33
C ASP A 597 15.77 9.04 -15.15
N PHE A 598 15.24 8.92 -13.93
CA PHE A 598 13.94 8.32 -13.67
C PHE A 598 13.16 9.20 -12.66
N ALA A 599 11.86 8.95 -12.57
CA ALA A 599 10.95 9.74 -11.75
C ALA A 599 10.40 8.97 -10.53
N THR A 600 10.26 9.70 -9.43
CA THR A 600 9.35 9.32 -8.34
C THR A 600 7.90 9.60 -8.74
N ARG A 601 6.94 8.81 -8.23
CA ARG A 601 5.52 9.11 -8.32
C ARG A 601 4.86 8.95 -6.96
N LEU A 602 4.31 10.04 -6.44
CA LEU A 602 3.62 10.08 -5.15
C LEU A 602 2.15 10.47 -5.38
N VAL A 603 1.23 9.57 -5.04
CA VAL A 603 -0.22 9.73 -5.26
C VAL A 603 -1.04 9.05 -4.17
N ASP A 604 -2.25 9.54 -3.96
CA ASP A 604 -3.18 9.12 -2.92
C ASP A 604 -3.63 7.65 -2.99
N ASP A 605 -3.48 6.97 -4.13
CA ASP A 605 -3.77 5.52 -4.26
C ASP A 605 -2.55 4.61 -4.25
N ASN A 606 -1.35 5.14 -3.96
CA ASN A 606 -0.19 4.30 -3.66
C ASN A 606 -0.45 3.29 -2.53
N PRO A 607 -1.13 3.61 -1.41
CA PRO A 607 -1.39 2.65 -0.36
C PRO A 607 -2.56 1.70 -0.73
N THR A 608 -2.53 1.12 -1.94
CA THR A 608 -3.54 0.16 -2.42
C THR A 608 -2.84 -1.09 -2.91
N SER A 609 -2.86 -2.17 -2.11
CA SER A 609 -2.47 -3.52 -2.58
C SER A 609 -3.67 -4.31 -3.12
N TRP A 610 -4.86 -4.10 -2.55
CA TRP A 610 -6.13 -4.64 -3.03
C TRP A 610 -7.26 -3.64 -2.70
N ARG A 611 -8.15 -3.39 -3.66
CA ARG A 611 -9.07 -2.23 -3.62
C ARG A 611 -10.05 -2.20 -2.43
N PRO A 612 -10.71 -3.30 -2.05
CA PRO A 612 -11.65 -3.32 -0.92
C PRO A 612 -10.97 -3.01 0.41
N LEU A 613 -9.67 -3.33 0.52
CA LEU A 613 -8.87 -3.14 1.72
C LEU A 613 -7.94 -1.93 1.60
N SER A 614 -8.25 -0.95 0.74
CA SER A 614 -7.41 0.24 0.56
C SER A 614 -7.49 1.14 1.81
N PRO A 615 -6.38 1.41 2.51
CA PRO A 615 -6.31 2.46 3.53
C PRO A 615 -6.15 3.85 2.88
N GLY A 616 -7.10 4.28 2.05
CA GLY A 616 -7.06 5.60 1.41
C GLY A 616 -7.56 6.73 2.33
N GLY A 617 -7.13 7.96 2.04
CA GLY A 617 -7.39 9.12 2.92
C GLY A 617 -6.30 9.36 3.98
N GLN A 618 -5.08 8.87 3.76
CA GLN A 618 -3.96 9.07 4.67
C GLN A 618 -3.59 10.55 4.76
N ARG A 619 -3.77 11.16 5.94
CA ARG A 619 -3.46 12.57 6.17
C ARG A 619 -1.97 12.82 6.45
N SER A 620 -1.30 11.89 7.11
CA SER A 620 0.15 12.01 7.31
C SER A 620 0.89 11.89 5.97
N VAL A 621 1.80 12.82 5.69
CA VAL A 621 2.67 12.74 4.51
C VAL A 621 3.72 11.64 4.61
N SER A 622 3.94 11.07 5.80
CA SER A 622 5.05 10.15 6.11
C SER A 622 5.28 9.05 5.07
N PRO A 623 4.28 8.25 4.63
CA PRO A 623 4.50 7.18 3.66
C PRO A 623 5.05 7.71 2.32
N TYR A 624 4.46 8.81 1.83
CA TYR A 624 4.86 9.43 0.58
C TYR A 624 6.24 10.09 0.66
N LEU A 625 6.50 10.81 1.75
CA LEU A 625 7.78 11.48 2.01
C LEU A 625 8.94 10.48 2.02
N ARG A 626 8.79 9.39 2.79
CA ARG A 626 9.82 8.35 2.92
C ARG A 626 10.10 7.66 1.59
N ASN A 627 9.05 7.32 0.83
CA ASN A 627 9.20 6.75 -0.52
C ASN A 627 9.90 7.71 -1.47
N GLY A 628 9.49 8.99 -1.49
CA GLY A 628 10.12 10.03 -2.29
C GLY A 628 11.60 10.22 -1.96
N ALA A 629 11.95 10.25 -0.68
CA ALA A 629 13.33 10.39 -0.22
C ALA A 629 14.20 9.18 -0.60
N LEU A 630 13.67 7.96 -0.47
CA LEU A 630 14.39 6.74 -0.87
C LEU A 630 14.68 6.73 -2.37
N LEU A 631 13.67 7.01 -3.20
CA LEU A 631 13.83 7.06 -4.66
C LEU A 631 14.85 8.12 -5.08
N ALA A 632 14.77 9.32 -4.48
CA ALA A 632 15.72 10.40 -4.71
C ALA A 632 17.16 10.02 -4.30
N ALA A 633 17.33 9.31 -3.18
CA ALA A 633 18.62 8.81 -2.72
C ALA A 633 19.22 7.71 -3.60
N TYR A 634 18.44 7.16 -4.54
CA TYR A 634 18.89 6.26 -5.61
C TYR A 634 18.88 6.92 -7.00
N GLY A 635 18.80 8.26 -7.07
CA GLY A 635 18.99 9.02 -8.31
C GLY A 635 17.70 9.47 -9.03
N ALA A 636 16.52 9.33 -8.41
CA ALA A 636 15.28 9.85 -8.99
C ALA A 636 15.27 11.40 -9.00
N ARG A 637 15.70 12.04 -10.09
CA ARG A 637 15.74 13.51 -10.20
C ARG A 637 14.38 14.16 -10.50
N TYR A 638 13.49 13.42 -11.16
CA TYR A 638 12.16 13.91 -11.53
C TYR A 638 11.12 13.42 -10.52
N GLY A 639 10.04 14.17 -10.35
CA GLY A 639 8.90 13.74 -9.54
C GLY A 639 7.57 14.03 -10.24
N ILE A 640 6.66 13.06 -10.21
CA ILE A 640 5.26 13.20 -10.61
C ILE A 640 4.44 13.14 -9.32
N LEU A 641 4.19 14.29 -8.72
CA LEU A 641 3.60 14.40 -7.39
C LEU A 641 2.17 14.94 -7.50
N PHE A 642 1.21 14.10 -7.13
CA PHE A 642 -0.19 14.49 -7.15
C PHE A 642 -0.45 15.46 -5.99
N ASN A 643 -1.27 16.49 -6.26
CA ASN A 643 -1.75 17.38 -5.21
C ASN A 643 -2.77 16.66 -4.34
N VAL A 644 -2.28 16.01 -3.28
CA VAL A 644 -3.09 15.37 -2.25
C VAL A 644 -3.53 16.45 -1.27
N GLY A 645 -4.61 17.15 -1.59
CA GLY A 645 -5.07 18.36 -0.88
C GLY A 645 -5.58 18.16 0.55
N TYR A 646 -5.36 16.98 1.14
CA TYR A 646 -5.76 16.65 2.51
C TYR A 646 -4.60 16.15 3.37
N LEU A 647 -3.36 16.27 2.88
CA LEU A 647 -2.21 16.02 3.73
C LEU A 647 -2.13 17.10 4.81
N ASP A 648 -1.78 16.68 6.02
CA ASP A 648 -1.51 17.62 7.10
C ASP A 648 -0.27 18.46 6.77
N ASP A 649 -0.34 19.75 7.08
CA ASP A 649 0.77 20.68 6.87
C ASP A 649 2.02 20.21 7.65
N PRO A 650 3.23 20.39 7.09
CA PRO A 650 3.54 21.06 5.82
C PRO A 650 3.46 20.14 4.59
N GLY A 651 2.96 18.91 4.71
CA GLY A 651 2.79 17.99 3.59
C GLY A 651 4.07 17.73 2.80
N MET A 652 3.99 17.76 1.47
CA MET A 652 5.14 17.51 0.58
C MET A 652 6.25 18.57 0.69
N ASN A 653 6.01 19.71 1.35
CA ASN A 653 7.05 20.72 1.57
C ASN A 653 8.18 20.22 2.48
N ILE A 654 8.00 19.11 3.23
CA ILE A 654 9.13 18.45 3.91
C ILE A 654 10.13 17.90 2.88
N LEU A 655 9.64 17.22 1.84
CA LEU A 655 10.49 16.70 0.77
C LEU A 655 11.20 17.85 0.04
N PHE A 656 10.46 18.91 -0.28
CA PHE A 656 11.05 20.10 -0.93
C PHE A 656 12.09 20.79 -0.05
N ALA A 657 11.88 20.86 1.27
CA ALA A 657 12.87 21.40 2.19
C ALA A 657 14.15 20.54 2.23
N LEU A 658 14.02 19.21 2.25
CA LEU A 658 15.17 18.30 2.21
C LEU A 658 15.97 18.44 0.91
N MET A 659 15.29 18.56 -0.23
CA MET A 659 15.90 18.78 -1.54
C MET A 659 16.58 20.16 -1.63
N LYS A 660 15.86 21.26 -1.34
CA LYS A 660 16.39 22.63 -1.48
C LYS A 660 17.42 23.00 -0.45
N SER A 661 17.40 22.40 0.74
CA SER A 661 18.47 22.59 1.73
C SER A 661 19.75 21.86 1.32
N GLY A 662 19.67 20.88 0.41
CA GLY A 662 20.77 19.99 0.06
C GLY A 662 21.02 18.89 1.08
N ALA A 663 20.17 18.73 2.10
CA ALA A 663 20.24 17.59 3.02
C ALA A 663 20.05 16.27 2.27
N LEU A 664 19.08 16.24 1.35
CA LEU A 664 18.90 15.20 0.34
C LEU A 664 19.57 15.68 -0.97
N PRO A 665 20.79 15.22 -1.29
CA PRO A 665 21.51 15.67 -2.48
C PRO A 665 20.93 15.05 -3.76
N LEU A 666 21.20 15.69 -4.90
CA LEU A 666 21.05 15.02 -6.20
C LEU A 666 22.13 13.95 -6.32
N VAL A 667 21.72 12.73 -6.68
CA VAL A 667 22.60 11.56 -6.76
C VAL A 667 22.79 11.18 -8.22
N GLU A 668 24.03 11.27 -8.70
CA GLU A 668 24.41 10.70 -9.99
C GLU A 668 24.69 9.20 -9.82
N LYS A 669 24.53 8.42 -10.90
CA LYS A 669 24.58 6.95 -10.82
C LYS A 669 25.92 6.40 -10.31
N GLU A 670 27.02 7.09 -10.55
CA GLU A 670 28.36 6.71 -10.10
C GLU A 670 28.60 6.95 -8.59
N ASP A 671 27.74 7.76 -7.97
CA ASP A 671 27.82 8.12 -6.55
C ASP A 671 26.90 7.27 -5.66
N ILE A 672 26.13 6.34 -6.25
CA ILE A 672 25.38 5.32 -5.51
C ILE A 672 26.37 4.25 -5.02
N LEU A 673 26.61 4.22 -3.71
CA LEU A 673 27.54 3.28 -3.05
C LEU A 673 26.85 2.04 -2.48
N SER A 674 25.52 2.03 -2.46
CA SER A 674 24.69 0.99 -1.84
C SER A 674 24.15 -0.05 -2.84
N ILE A 675 24.82 -0.26 -3.98
CA ILE A 675 24.53 -1.39 -4.88
C ILE A 675 25.51 -2.52 -4.60
N SER A 676 25.00 -3.67 -4.15
CA SER A 676 25.84 -4.80 -3.77
C SER A 676 26.14 -5.74 -4.92
N SER A 677 25.10 -6.14 -5.63
CA SER A 677 25.13 -7.15 -6.70
C SER A 677 24.05 -6.83 -7.71
N TRP A 678 23.94 -7.63 -8.78
CA TRP A 678 22.91 -7.46 -9.80
C TRP A 678 22.08 -8.72 -10.00
N HIS A 679 20.85 -8.55 -10.47
CA HIS A 679 20.03 -9.63 -10.98
C HIS A 679 19.72 -9.35 -12.45
N LEU A 680 20.17 -10.24 -13.33
CA LEU A 680 20.03 -10.06 -14.77
C LEU A 680 18.87 -10.89 -15.29
N ILE A 681 18.11 -10.30 -16.20
CA ILE A 681 16.97 -10.92 -16.84
C ILE A 681 17.37 -11.39 -18.23
N GLN A 682 17.17 -12.68 -18.47
CA GLN A 682 17.34 -13.34 -19.75
C GLN A 682 16.00 -13.98 -20.12
N ASP A 683 15.52 -13.75 -21.34
CA ASP A 683 14.35 -14.44 -21.92
C ASP A 683 13.12 -14.51 -21.00
N ALA A 684 12.70 -13.36 -20.47
CA ALA A 684 11.69 -13.27 -19.41
C ALA A 684 10.39 -14.05 -19.71
N ASP A 685 9.92 -14.83 -18.73
CA ASP A 685 8.74 -15.71 -18.86
C ASP A 685 7.46 -14.88 -19.05
N GLU A 686 6.95 -14.86 -20.28
CA GLU A 686 5.82 -14.03 -20.69
C GLU A 686 4.52 -14.41 -19.94
N GLU A 687 4.29 -15.70 -19.68
CA GLU A 687 3.08 -16.18 -19.01
C GLU A 687 3.04 -15.69 -17.56
N LEU A 688 4.16 -15.84 -16.84
CA LEU A 688 4.29 -15.33 -15.48
C LEU A 688 4.08 -13.82 -15.44
N ILE A 689 4.75 -13.06 -16.31
CA ILE A 689 4.63 -11.60 -16.37
C ILE A 689 3.18 -11.17 -16.62
N HIS A 690 2.52 -11.78 -17.61
CA HIS A 690 1.14 -11.46 -17.95
C HIS A 690 0.19 -11.67 -16.75
N THR A 691 0.35 -12.77 -16.00
CA THR A 691 -0.49 -13.02 -14.81
C THR A 691 -0.22 -12.02 -13.68
N ILE A 692 1.02 -11.57 -13.51
CA ILE A 692 1.38 -10.57 -12.49
C ILE A 692 0.81 -9.19 -12.86
N ASP A 693 0.89 -8.84 -14.15
CA ASP A 693 0.47 -7.54 -14.66
C ASP A 693 -1.06 -7.39 -14.72
N ASP A 694 -1.81 -8.50 -14.79
CA ASP A 694 -3.27 -8.50 -14.59
C ASP A 694 -3.65 -8.30 -13.11
N GLY A 695 -3.58 -7.04 -12.67
CA GLY A 695 -3.97 -6.64 -11.32
C GLY A 695 -5.48 -6.69 -11.04
N HIS A 696 -6.32 -7.01 -12.02
CA HIS A 696 -7.78 -6.97 -11.86
C HIS A 696 -8.42 -8.35 -11.78
N ASN A 697 -7.74 -9.41 -12.24
CA ASN A 697 -8.24 -10.77 -12.21
C ASN A 697 -7.89 -11.51 -10.90
N MET A 698 -8.91 -11.78 -10.08
CA MET A 698 -8.73 -12.54 -8.84
C MET A 698 -8.63 -14.04 -9.08
N ASN A 699 -9.04 -14.55 -10.25
CA ASN A 699 -9.02 -15.96 -10.59
C ASN A 699 -7.65 -16.40 -11.12
N THR A 700 -6.57 -15.95 -10.47
CA THR A 700 -5.16 -16.15 -10.88
C THR A 700 -4.40 -17.12 -9.99
N TYR A 701 -5.04 -17.69 -8.96
CA TYR A 701 -4.41 -18.67 -8.08
C TYR A 701 -3.99 -19.93 -8.85
N SER A 702 -2.74 -20.32 -8.65
CA SER A 702 -2.19 -21.65 -8.94
C SER A 702 -1.20 -22.02 -7.83
N PRO A 703 -1.14 -23.30 -7.40
CA PRO A 703 -0.07 -23.78 -6.53
C PRO A 703 1.32 -23.49 -7.09
N GLU A 704 1.48 -23.53 -8.42
CA GLU A 704 2.75 -23.26 -9.12
C GLU A 704 3.18 -21.78 -9.03
N ASN A 705 2.34 -20.87 -8.52
CA ASN A 705 2.73 -19.47 -8.34
C ASN A 705 3.83 -19.29 -7.28
N GLU A 706 4.06 -20.28 -6.42
CA GLU A 706 5.22 -20.28 -5.55
C GLU A 706 6.51 -20.66 -6.31
N ASP A 707 6.42 -21.49 -7.36
CA ASP A 707 7.56 -22.00 -8.12
C ASP A 707 8.13 -21.00 -9.15
N ALA A 708 8.41 -19.78 -8.70
CA ALA A 708 8.98 -18.70 -9.50
C ALA A 708 10.03 -17.89 -8.71
N VAL A 709 11.03 -17.33 -9.38
CA VAL A 709 11.97 -16.37 -8.77
C VAL A 709 11.23 -15.09 -8.32
N LEU A 710 10.19 -14.68 -9.07
CA LEU A 710 9.21 -13.67 -8.68
C LEU A 710 7.91 -14.36 -8.25
N SER A 711 7.90 -14.95 -7.06
CA SER A 711 6.79 -15.77 -6.58
C SER A 711 5.61 -14.93 -6.08
N VAL A 712 4.42 -15.53 -6.15
CA VAL A 712 3.17 -15.06 -5.52
C VAL A 712 2.87 -13.57 -5.75
N ALA A 713 3.16 -13.07 -6.95
CA ALA A 713 3.07 -11.65 -7.30
C ALA A 713 1.70 -11.23 -7.91
N GLN A 714 0.84 -12.19 -8.24
CA GLN A 714 -0.51 -11.96 -8.75
C GLN A 714 -1.42 -11.33 -7.67
N VAL A 715 -2.49 -10.64 -8.07
CA VAL A 715 -3.36 -9.91 -7.13
C VAL A 715 -4.03 -10.82 -6.09
N ALA A 716 -4.33 -12.07 -6.46
CA ALA A 716 -4.91 -13.07 -5.56
C ALA A 716 -4.01 -13.42 -4.36
N TRP A 717 -2.72 -13.09 -4.43
CA TRP A 717 -1.70 -13.33 -3.40
C TRP A 717 -1.33 -12.08 -2.59
N CYS A 718 -2.04 -10.96 -2.73
CA CYS A 718 -1.78 -9.77 -1.92
C CYS A 718 -1.71 -10.10 -0.42
N GLY A 719 -0.74 -9.57 0.31
CA GLY A 719 -0.55 -9.83 1.74
C GLY A 719 0.05 -11.21 2.09
N ALA A 720 0.29 -12.09 1.11
CA ALA A 720 0.87 -13.40 1.36
C ALA A 720 2.36 -13.36 1.68
N SER A 721 2.81 -14.27 2.55
CA SER A 721 4.23 -14.42 2.89
C SER A 721 5.07 -14.84 1.68
N LEU A 722 6.30 -14.37 1.60
CA LEU A 722 7.22 -14.73 0.52
C LEU A 722 7.99 -16.02 0.83
N PRO A 723 8.09 -16.95 -0.16
CA PRO A 723 9.00 -18.08 -0.07
C PRO A 723 10.44 -17.63 0.14
N ASP A 724 11.26 -18.49 0.76
CA ASP A 724 12.66 -18.16 1.06
C ASP A 724 13.52 -17.96 -0.18
N TYR A 725 13.12 -18.42 -1.35
CA TYR A 725 13.87 -18.27 -2.59
C TYR A 725 13.43 -17.08 -3.45
N ASP A 726 12.36 -16.37 -3.07
CA ASP A 726 11.87 -15.21 -3.82
C ASP A 726 12.93 -14.11 -3.87
N TYR A 727 13.05 -13.46 -5.03
CA TYR A 727 13.96 -12.36 -5.26
C TYR A 727 13.85 -11.26 -4.20
N SER A 728 12.63 -10.79 -3.92
CA SER A 728 12.35 -9.66 -3.01
C SER A 728 12.84 -9.98 -1.60
N LYS A 729 12.69 -11.23 -1.17
CA LYS A 729 13.14 -11.68 0.14
C LYS A 729 14.66 -11.82 0.21
N GLN A 730 15.26 -12.47 -0.80
CA GLN A 730 16.71 -12.72 -0.84
C GLN A 730 17.53 -11.45 -1.10
N ALA A 731 17.04 -10.58 -1.97
CA ALA A 731 17.73 -9.38 -2.41
C ALA A 731 17.38 -8.15 -1.57
N LEU A 732 16.09 -7.95 -1.28
CA LEU A 732 15.58 -6.68 -0.75
C LEU A 732 15.05 -6.78 0.70
N GLY A 733 15.03 -7.98 1.29
CA GLY A 733 14.58 -8.21 2.66
C GLY A 733 13.06 -8.15 2.87
N VAL A 734 12.28 -8.20 1.78
CA VAL A 734 10.80 -8.16 1.83
C VAL A 734 10.27 -9.48 2.40
N GLN A 735 9.27 -9.41 3.28
CA GLN A 735 8.73 -10.59 3.96
C GLN A 735 7.40 -11.10 3.37
N TYR A 736 6.57 -10.20 2.83
CA TYR A 736 5.25 -10.52 2.28
C TYR A 736 4.83 -9.47 1.22
N ARG A 737 3.81 -9.78 0.41
CA ARG A 737 3.38 -8.97 -0.75
C ARG A 737 2.41 -7.84 -0.37
N TRP A 738 2.87 -6.83 0.38
CA TRP A 738 2.04 -5.72 0.84
C TRP A 738 2.77 -4.37 0.89
N LEU A 739 2.41 -3.45 0.01
CA LEU A 739 2.89 -2.04 0.01
C LEU A 739 4.41 -1.89 0.17
N ASN A 740 5.20 -2.69 -0.55
CA ASN A 740 6.66 -2.81 -0.40
C ASN A 740 7.44 -1.63 -1.03
N PHE A 741 7.01 -0.39 -0.82
CA PHE A 741 7.68 0.81 -1.34
C PHE A 741 9.03 1.10 -0.68
N LEU A 742 9.25 0.55 0.52
CA LEU A 742 10.40 0.84 1.38
C LEU A 742 11.05 -0.47 1.83
N PRO A 743 11.68 -1.24 0.92
CA PRO A 743 12.39 -2.46 1.31
C PRO A 743 13.60 -2.12 2.21
N GLU A 744 13.95 -3.01 3.15
CA GLU A 744 15.09 -2.81 4.05
C GLU A 744 16.44 -2.88 3.31
N MET A 745 16.56 -3.77 2.31
CA MET A 745 17.80 -3.99 1.55
C MET A 745 19.00 -4.32 2.46
N PRO A 746 18.95 -5.43 3.22
CA PRO A 746 19.93 -5.74 4.27
C PRO A 746 21.37 -5.91 3.78
N ASN A 747 21.55 -6.16 2.48
CA ASN A 747 22.87 -6.26 1.84
C ASN A 747 23.14 -5.09 0.88
N GLY A 748 22.28 -4.07 0.80
CA GLY A 748 22.27 -3.08 -0.27
C GLY A 748 21.25 -3.41 -1.35
N MET A 749 21.05 -2.45 -2.26
CA MET A 749 20.21 -2.61 -3.43
C MET A 749 20.80 -3.65 -4.39
N VAL A 750 19.93 -4.54 -4.85
CA VAL A 750 20.18 -5.39 -6.01
C VAL A 750 19.27 -4.85 -7.11
N PRO A 751 19.80 -4.16 -8.12
CA PRO A 751 18.99 -3.73 -9.26
C PRO A 751 18.81 -4.86 -10.28
N MET A 752 17.76 -4.72 -11.09
CA MET A 752 17.46 -5.62 -12.21
C MET A 752 17.84 -5.00 -13.55
N ALA A 753 18.51 -5.75 -14.41
CA ALA A 753 18.99 -5.27 -15.72
C ALA A 753 18.97 -6.39 -16.76
N PRO A 754 19.04 -6.10 -18.06
CA PRO A 754 19.03 -7.15 -19.08
C PRO A 754 20.39 -7.88 -19.11
N ILE A 755 20.40 -9.14 -19.55
CA ILE A 755 21.58 -10.01 -19.58
C ILE A 755 22.78 -9.42 -20.33
N GLU A 756 22.53 -8.52 -21.27
CA GLU A 756 23.53 -7.77 -22.02
C GLU A 756 24.44 -6.90 -21.13
N TYR A 757 24.09 -6.68 -19.86
CA TYR A 757 24.92 -5.99 -18.88
C TYR A 757 25.98 -6.90 -18.20
N ALA A 758 25.91 -8.22 -18.40
CA ALA A 758 26.85 -9.16 -17.79
C ALA A 758 28.33 -8.86 -18.09
N PRO A 759 28.75 -8.52 -19.33
CA PRO A 759 30.15 -8.25 -19.63
C PRO A 759 30.77 -7.14 -18.77
N GLN A 760 30.02 -6.06 -18.53
CA GLN A 760 30.45 -4.92 -17.71
C GLN A 760 30.60 -5.31 -16.23
N LEU A 761 29.75 -6.22 -15.74
CA LEU A 761 29.82 -6.72 -14.37
C LEU A 761 31.00 -7.66 -14.17
N ILE A 762 31.28 -8.53 -15.16
CA ILE A 762 32.44 -9.42 -15.16
C ILE A 762 33.73 -8.59 -15.13
N GLU A 763 33.84 -7.56 -15.98
CA GLU A 763 35.00 -6.67 -16.02
C GLU A 763 35.26 -5.99 -14.67
N LYS A 764 34.20 -5.54 -13.99
CA LYS A 764 34.28 -4.88 -12.68
C LYS A 764 34.38 -5.87 -11.50
N GLY A 765 34.28 -7.17 -11.75
CA GLY A 765 34.22 -8.20 -10.72
C GLY A 765 33.03 -8.04 -9.77
N VAL A 766 31.90 -7.52 -10.25
CA VAL A 766 30.67 -7.35 -9.47
C VAL A 766 29.83 -8.63 -9.58
N PRO A 767 29.42 -9.25 -8.45
CA PRO A 767 28.63 -10.47 -8.49
C PRO A 767 27.23 -10.21 -9.06
N PHE A 768 26.71 -11.19 -9.80
CA PHE A 768 25.36 -11.14 -10.33
C PHE A 768 24.75 -12.55 -10.42
N THR A 769 23.44 -12.58 -10.63
CA THR A 769 22.65 -13.78 -10.89
C THR A 769 21.82 -13.58 -12.14
N VAL A 770 21.32 -14.65 -12.75
CA VAL A 770 20.53 -14.59 -13.99
C VAL A 770 19.24 -15.40 -13.82
N SER A 771 18.10 -14.87 -14.26
CA SER A 771 16.81 -15.57 -14.31
C SER A 771 15.96 -15.13 -15.49
N ASP A 772 14.89 -15.87 -15.78
CA ASP A 772 13.78 -15.44 -16.64
C ASP A 772 12.57 -14.94 -15.83
N CYS A 773 12.76 -14.60 -14.54
CA CYS A 773 11.74 -14.35 -13.52
C CYS A 773 11.04 -15.60 -12.95
N LYS A 774 11.07 -16.75 -13.63
CA LYS A 774 10.49 -18.01 -13.17
C LYS A 774 11.56 -18.96 -12.64
N VAL A 775 12.55 -19.30 -13.45
CA VAL A 775 13.69 -20.14 -13.09
C VAL A 775 14.98 -19.32 -13.11
N GLY A 776 15.97 -19.74 -12.33
CA GLY A 776 17.30 -19.14 -12.40
C GLY A 776 18.20 -19.87 -13.39
N TYR A 777 19.34 -19.27 -13.73
CA TYR A 777 20.36 -19.90 -14.56
C TYR A 777 21.70 -20.00 -13.83
N VAL A 778 22.27 -21.21 -13.79
CA VAL A 778 23.61 -21.49 -13.26
C VAL A 778 24.40 -22.20 -14.36
N ASP A 779 25.56 -21.64 -14.71
CA ASP A 779 26.38 -22.12 -15.84
C ASP A 779 25.59 -22.27 -17.16
N GLY A 780 24.62 -21.38 -17.37
CA GLY A 780 23.75 -21.36 -18.55
C GLY A 780 22.64 -22.42 -18.55
N GLN A 781 22.49 -23.21 -17.49
CA GLN A 781 21.43 -24.21 -17.35
C GLN A 781 20.30 -23.69 -16.43
N PRO A 782 19.02 -23.92 -16.78
CA PRO A 782 17.91 -23.52 -15.94
C PRO A 782 17.88 -24.36 -14.65
N VAL A 783 17.61 -23.70 -13.53
CA VAL A 783 17.54 -24.25 -12.18
C VAL A 783 16.24 -23.77 -11.53
N PRO A 784 15.43 -24.66 -10.91
CA PRO A 784 14.21 -24.27 -10.22
C PRO A 784 14.42 -23.16 -9.20
N ALA A 785 13.43 -22.29 -9.02
CA ALA A 785 13.52 -21.14 -8.11
C ALA A 785 13.98 -21.55 -6.70
N ALA A 786 13.43 -22.65 -6.16
CA ALA A 786 13.76 -23.16 -4.83
C ALA A 786 15.25 -23.49 -4.63
N GLU A 787 15.91 -24.02 -5.67
CA GLU A 787 17.34 -24.31 -5.64
C GLU A 787 18.17 -23.05 -5.91
N PHE A 788 17.66 -22.19 -6.80
CA PHE A 788 18.37 -20.99 -7.25
C PHE A 788 18.40 -19.86 -6.21
N GLY A 789 17.35 -19.66 -5.42
CA GLY A 789 17.15 -18.46 -4.60
C GLY A 789 18.32 -18.13 -3.67
N SER A 790 18.98 -19.14 -3.10
CA SER A 790 20.18 -18.94 -2.26
C SER A 790 21.33 -18.24 -3.01
N SER A 791 21.43 -18.42 -4.33
CA SER A 791 22.41 -17.75 -5.18
C SER A 791 22.21 -16.23 -5.20
N ILE A 792 20.96 -15.75 -5.17
CA ILE A 792 20.62 -14.33 -5.13
C ILE A 792 21.17 -13.71 -3.83
N GLY A 793 20.83 -14.30 -2.68
CA GLY A 793 21.30 -13.84 -1.38
C GLY A 793 22.83 -13.95 -1.23
N ASN A 794 23.44 -14.99 -1.79
CA ASN A 794 24.91 -15.17 -1.77
C ASN A 794 25.62 -14.13 -2.63
N ALA A 795 25.10 -13.80 -3.81
CA ALA A 795 25.63 -12.74 -4.65
C ALA A 795 25.54 -11.38 -3.93
N ALA A 796 24.39 -11.07 -3.33
CA ALA A 796 24.19 -9.84 -2.56
C ALA A 796 25.17 -9.73 -1.38
N LYS A 797 25.28 -10.77 -0.54
CA LYS A 797 26.23 -10.82 0.58
C LYS A 797 27.69 -10.69 0.13
N THR A 798 28.05 -11.31 -1.00
CA THR A 798 29.41 -11.23 -1.55
C THR A 798 29.73 -9.81 -2.02
N GLY A 799 28.78 -9.18 -2.70
CA GLY A 799 28.86 -7.81 -3.16
C GLY A 799 28.93 -6.80 -2.03
N ALA A 800 28.13 -7.00 -0.98
CA ALA A 800 28.06 -6.13 0.19
C ALA A 800 29.38 -5.98 0.95
N LYS A 801 30.28 -6.98 0.86
CA LYS A 801 31.63 -6.91 1.43
C LYS A 801 32.54 -5.89 0.72
N LYS A 802 32.17 -5.45 -0.49
CA LYS A 802 32.92 -4.47 -1.30
C LYS A 802 32.36 -3.05 -1.18
N MET A 803 31.14 -2.90 -0.67
CA MET A 803 30.54 -1.59 -0.38
C MET A 803 31.27 -0.96 0.81
N PRO A 804 31.29 0.37 0.98
CA PRO A 804 31.93 1.02 2.13
C PRO A 804 31.16 0.80 3.44
N VAL A 805 29.84 0.64 3.37
CA VAL A 805 28.97 0.39 4.51
C VAL A 805 27.84 -0.57 4.18
N VAL A 806 27.30 -1.22 5.21
CA VAL A 806 26.07 -2.00 5.16
C VAL A 806 25.20 -1.59 6.34
N VAL A 807 23.90 -1.42 6.11
CA VAL A 807 22.93 -1.04 7.15
C VAL A 807 21.98 -2.20 7.44
N ALA A 808 21.62 -2.35 8.71
CA ALA A 808 20.51 -3.20 9.15
C ALA A 808 19.45 -2.37 9.88
N GLY A 809 18.17 -2.77 9.77
CA GLY A 809 17.05 -2.18 10.52
C GLY A 809 16.41 -0.95 9.89
N ALA A 810 16.81 -0.53 8.70
CA ALA A 810 16.25 0.62 8.00
C ALA A 810 16.24 0.40 6.48
N SER A 811 15.33 1.04 5.76
CA SER A 811 15.54 1.31 4.32
C SER A 811 16.64 2.35 4.18
N TRP A 812 17.56 2.17 3.23
CA TRP A 812 18.75 3.02 3.20
C TRP A 812 19.39 3.19 1.82
N SER A 813 20.20 4.24 1.71
CA SER A 813 21.13 4.47 0.60
C SER A 813 22.44 5.04 1.16
N ALA A 814 23.57 4.71 0.51
CA ALA A 814 24.85 5.34 0.76
C ALA A 814 25.29 6.11 -0.49
N ILE A 815 25.61 7.38 -0.32
CA ILE A 815 25.88 8.35 -1.39
C ILE A 815 27.30 8.88 -1.22
N ARG A 816 28.08 8.88 -2.29
CA ARG A 816 29.39 9.54 -2.31
C ARG A 816 29.21 11.06 -2.40
N LEU A 817 29.86 11.81 -1.51
CA LEU A 817 29.90 13.28 -1.57
C LEU A 817 31.22 13.76 -2.18
N ASP A 818 32.34 13.15 -1.77
CA ASP A 818 33.66 13.33 -2.36
C ASP A 818 34.53 12.07 -2.12
N ALA A 819 35.86 12.20 -2.19
CA ALA A 819 36.79 11.09 -1.99
C ALA A 819 36.91 10.60 -0.52
N ASN A 820 36.53 11.43 0.46
CA ASN A 820 36.66 11.17 1.89
C ASN A 820 35.35 11.29 2.67
N HIS A 821 34.23 11.56 1.99
CA HIS A 821 32.93 11.75 2.60
C HIS A 821 31.84 10.94 1.88
N SER A 822 31.02 10.25 2.68
CA SER A 822 29.80 9.60 2.21
C SER A 822 28.63 9.93 3.13
N ARG A 823 27.43 10.08 2.56
CA ARG A 823 26.17 10.25 3.29
C ARG A 823 25.37 8.96 3.28
N VAL A 824 24.93 8.51 4.44
CA VAL A 824 23.99 7.40 4.61
C VAL A 824 22.62 7.99 4.94
N VAL A 825 21.64 7.76 4.07
CA VAL A 825 20.24 8.11 4.31
C VAL A 825 19.56 6.90 4.94
N LEU A 826 18.99 7.06 6.13
CA LEU A 826 18.31 5.99 6.88
C LEU A 826 16.83 6.34 7.02
N ILE A 827 15.94 5.45 6.59
CA ILE A 827 14.51 5.70 6.47
C ILE A 827 13.76 4.57 7.18
N ASP A 828 12.73 4.91 7.96
CA ASP A 828 11.84 3.90 8.56
C ASP A 828 11.13 3.10 7.44
N PRO A 829 11.32 1.77 7.34
CA PRO A 829 10.78 0.94 6.26
C PRO A 829 9.26 0.70 6.36
N GLY A 830 8.63 0.99 7.50
CA GLY A 830 7.22 0.67 7.72
C GLY A 830 6.24 1.59 7.00
N TYR A 831 5.88 1.29 5.74
CA TYR A 831 5.10 2.19 4.88
C TYR A 831 3.77 2.64 5.52
N ILE A 832 2.95 1.69 6.00
CA ILE A 832 1.77 1.94 6.85
C ILE A 832 1.89 1.20 8.19
N ASP A 833 3.13 1.07 8.64
CA ASP A 833 3.53 0.49 9.94
C ASP A 833 4.72 1.28 10.51
N PRO A 834 4.59 2.62 10.64
CA PRO A 834 5.70 3.42 11.08
C PRO A 834 6.05 3.05 12.52
N GLN A 835 7.33 2.85 12.80
CA GLN A 835 7.82 2.64 14.16
C GLN A 835 9.27 3.05 14.29
N GLU A 836 9.66 3.38 15.51
CA GLU A 836 11.06 3.57 15.86
C GLU A 836 11.84 2.30 15.55
N ARG A 837 12.94 2.43 14.79
CA ARG A 837 13.79 1.30 14.39
C ARG A 837 15.18 1.43 15.01
N ALA A 838 15.63 0.37 15.68
CA ALA A 838 17.05 0.20 15.96
C ALA A 838 17.78 -0.08 14.64
N ALA A 839 18.82 0.69 14.33
CA ALA A 839 19.60 0.56 13.11
C ALA A 839 21.09 0.51 13.39
N THR A 840 21.79 -0.30 12.62
CA THR A 840 23.25 -0.43 12.70
C THR A 840 23.87 -0.06 11.37
N ILE A 841 24.81 0.88 11.35
CA ILE A 841 25.71 1.11 10.22
C ILE A 841 26.99 0.32 10.48
N ARG A 842 27.34 -0.63 9.60
CA ARG A 842 28.59 -1.40 9.67
C ARG A 842 29.56 -0.89 8.61
N PHE A 843 30.78 -0.56 9.02
CA PHE A 843 31.86 -0.10 8.15
C PHE A 843 32.60 -1.29 7.56
N GLN A 844 32.87 -1.22 6.26
CA GLN A 844 33.52 -2.28 5.50
C GLN A 844 34.84 -1.75 4.95
N GLY A 845 35.96 -2.35 5.36
CA GLY A 845 37.30 -2.02 4.87
C GLY A 845 37.90 -0.70 5.41
N ARG A 846 37.15 0.41 5.43
CA ARG A 846 37.60 1.71 5.96
C ARG A 846 36.68 2.18 7.08
N THR A 847 37.26 2.50 8.24
CA THR A 847 36.52 3.06 9.38
C THR A 847 36.56 4.58 9.32
N PRO A 848 35.43 5.29 9.42
CA PRO A 848 35.43 6.75 9.44
C PRO A 848 36.08 7.30 10.73
N VAL A 849 36.68 8.47 10.65
CA VAL A 849 37.18 9.23 11.81
C VAL A 849 36.05 10.00 12.51
N SER A 850 34.94 10.25 11.82
CA SER A 850 33.77 10.95 12.37
C SER A 850 32.48 10.46 11.73
N VAL A 851 31.43 10.33 12.55
CA VAL A 851 30.07 9.97 12.14
C VAL A 851 29.11 10.97 12.76
N VAL A 852 28.36 11.69 11.91
CA VAL A 852 27.52 12.81 12.36
C VAL A 852 26.16 12.74 11.68
N ASP A 853 25.09 12.84 12.45
CA ASP A 853 23.78 13.21 11.90
C ASP A 853 23.79 14.70 11.57
N ILE A 854 23.74 15.01 10.28
CA ILE A 854 23.94 16.38 9.78
C ILE A 854 22.78 17.31 10.10
N LEU A 855 21.58 16.78 10.34
CA LEU A 855 20.38 17.57 10.59
C LEU A 855 20.29 17.96 12.07
N SER A 856 20.61 17.03 12.96
CA SER A 856 20.62 17.28 14.41
C SER A 856 21.96 17.80 14.94
N GLY A 857 23.06 17.55 14.23
CA GLY A 857 24.43 17.81 14.67
C GLY A 857 24.95 16.77 15.67
N GLU A 858 24.20 15.70 15.92
CA GLU A 858 24.58 14.63 16.84
C GLU A 858 25.82 13.89 16.32
N LYS A 859 26.87 13.81 17.16
CA LYS A 859 28.03 12.95 16.89
C LYS A 859 27.77 11.56 17.42
N LEU A 860 27.78 10.57 16.53
CA LEU A 860 27.47 9.19 16.88
C LEU A 860 28.75 8.44 17.26
N PRO A 861 28.79 7.76 18.43
CA PRO A 861 29.98 7.06 18.88
C PRO A 861 30.25 5.81 18.05
N ILE A 862 31.47 5.67 17.55
CA ILE A 862 31.94 4.48 16.84
C ILE A 862 32.28 3.39 17.87
N SER A 863 31.69 2.21 17.71
CA SER A 863 31.98 1.01 18.51
C SER A 863 32.58 -0.07 17.60
N GLY A 864 33.90 -0.24 17.65
CA GLY A 864 34.60 -1.15 16.75
C GLY A 864 34.44 -0.72 15.28
N SER A 865 33.78 -1.55 14.48
CA SER A 865 33.51 -1.29 13.06
C SER A 865 32.04 -0.95 12.79
N SER A 866 31.31 -0.43 13.78
CA SER A 866 29.91 -0.04 13.58
C SER A 866 29.51 1.20 14.39
N VAL A 867 28.34 1.72 14.05
CA VAL A 867 27.59 2.71 14.81
C VAL A 867 26.17 2.18 14.98
N GLU A 868 25.67 2.19 16.21
CA GLU A 868 24.29 1.91 16.54
C GLU A 868 23.54 3.24 16.71
N LEU A 869 22.34 3.32 16.17
CA LEU A 869 21.46 4.48 16.32
C LEU A 869 20.00 4.09 16.14
N THR A 870 19.14 5.08 16.31
CA THR A 870 17.70 4.93 16.13
C THR A 870 17.23 5.75 14.93
N VAL A 871 16.37 5.15 14.10
CA VAL A 871 15.60 5.85 13.05
C VAL A 871 14.20 6.15 13.59
N PRO A 872 13.76 7.44 13.61
CA PRO A 872 12.47 7.80 14.20
C PRO A 872 11.28 7.26 13.38
N ALA A 873 10.19 6.90 14.06
CA ALA A 873 8.97 6.41 13.42
C ALA A 873 8.46 7.39 12.35
N GLY A 874 8.13 6.85 11.17
CA GLY A 874 7.57 7.61 10.06
C GLY A 874 8.49 8.67 9.47
N SER A 875 9.78 8.67 9.81
CA SER A 875 10.74 9.71 9.43
C SER A 875 12.06 9.09 8.94
N MET A 876 13.13 9.89 8.93
CA MET A 876 14.44 9.53 8.39
C MET A 876 15.58 10.31 9.04
N ARG A 877 16.82 9.85 8.85
CA ARG A 877 18.07 10.50 9.29
C ARG A 877 19.10 10.55 8.17
N PHE A 878 20.02 11.51 8.25
CA PHE A 878 21.07 11.74 7.26
C PHE A 878 22.43 11.75 7.97
N ILE A 879 23.22 10.70 7.75
CA ILE A 879 24.46 10.45 8.49
C ILE A 879 25.67 10.65 7.58
N ASP A 880 26.51 11.63 7.86
CA ASP A 880 27.78 11.80 7.14
C ASP A 880 28.90 11.01 7.83
N LEU A 881 29.66 10.29 7.01
CA LEU A 881 30.85 9.54 7.38
C LEU A 881 32.06 10.26 6.78
N SER A 882 32.98 10.72 7.63
CA SER A 882 34.27 11.31 7.22
C SER A 882 35.39 10.31 7.47
N TYR A 883 36.21 10.01 6.46
CA TYR A 883 37.25 8.97 6.54
C TYR A 883 38.70 9.46 6.47
#